data_AF-A0A4Y2Q8V5-F1
#
_entry.id   AF-A0A4Y2Q8V5-F1
#
_cell.length_a   1.000
_cell.length_b   1.000
_cell.length_c   1.000
_cell.angle_alpha   90.00
_cell.angle_beta   90.00
_cell.angle_gamma   90.00
#
_symmetry.space_group_name_H-M   'P 1'
#
loop_
_entity.id
_entity.type
_entity.pdbx_description
1 polymer ?
#
loop_
_entity_poly.entity_id
_entity_poly.type
_entity_poly.pdbx_seq_one_letter_code
_entity_poly.pdbx_strand_id
1 'polypeptide(L)'
;AEEEIVQSYLSAIEKRLSEPDVPNSEIDEMIKLCMTCETMGYPSPFIYVHCLKLAQKGNLQEKHTGYSAASYFLHPHHELVILLINTMQKDLCSSNYVEVLFALSSICNLINVDTVHNILHLVEEKLNHEKSSVRKSAILTLGHCLLLIDSQSAYQMSIPKIEKALTDSELEVVSAAVSTLYKILQKLPCDFTYLIKSLVELLDQILLRRVPRSMVYCDIPAPWLQLDILKLLNLLCKEAEHHKAVTPILKKTLLQVGLHNTLAHAIMYQVIESITCITPCSELVEMILSSVSMFLKSKNANLKLMGIEGMIVIVKRLKPSITLAQQEIIMECLQLPDETLKLKTLELLFHLANPSNVQAICKKLMEFLIASTNVDKKKELALKILQLSEKFSDKQEWFISISLSVLMEAGELLPTSEANKIINIISKDAALKDIAKKSCLQKCRREEYHSPSIIKVTVSVISTLDEFQEILPVLLSFSDEESSTWILVSLTEILLKSKEISPSFIAFLKTLEIKNEYPSEVLKQLLQIVECLGQLPGVDLNEEVDPSLTFLDSFVVEALENSRSCYLPSSCRVAALSVDESAAEFRNDSLDYSEVSFVHDSVYSPSQKSPTYSEFSSPSTSFQSLTAEKDLQPPFTTKSQNVWTEEGRNSIKNKHGSSSEVDAAKSTDKKQGDDLKNLFAGVS
;
A
#
# COMPACT_ATOMS: atom_id res chain seq x y z
N ALA A 1 -7.59 -19.65 -42.35
CA ALA A 1 -8.84 -19.09 -42.90
C ALA A 1 -8.86 -17.56 -42.81
N GLU A 2 -9.10 -16.97 -41.64
CA GLU A 2 -9.12 -15.49 -41.50
C GLU A 2 -7.76 -14.85 -41.84
N GLU A 3 -6.67 -15.36 -41.22
CA GLU A 3 -5.31 -14.87 -41.48
C GLU A 3 -4.93 -14.94 -42.96
N GLU A 4 -5.27 -16.04 -43.65
CA GLU A 4 -4.97 -16.25 -45.07
C GLU A 4 -5.74 -15.27 -45.96
N ILE A 5 -7.00 -14.98 -45.61
CA ILE A 5 -7.82 -13.99 -46.32
C ILE A 5 -7.21 -12.60 -46.15
N VAL A 6 -6.90 -12.20 -44.92
CA VAL A 6 -6.31 -10.87 -44.63
C VAL A 6 -4.95 -10.71 -45.31
N GLN A 7 -4.07 -11.72 -45.24
CA GLN A 7 -2.78 -11.70 -45.94
C GLN A 7 -2.94 -11.61 -47.46
N SER A 8 -3.94 -12.29 -48.04
CA SER A 8 -4.21 -12.18 -49.47
C SER A 8 -4.60 -10.76 -49.87
N TYR A 9 -5.45 -10.08 -49.07
CA TYR A 9 -5.83 -8.70 -49.29
C TYR A 9 -4.65 -7.74 -49.11
N LEU A 10 -3.86 -7.87 -48.03
CA LEU A 10 -2.68 -7.04 -47.80
C LEU A 10 -1.67 -7.18 -48.95
N SER A 11 -1.44 -8.40 -49.45
CA SER A 11 -0.54 -8.64 -50.58
C SER A 11 -1.07 -8.05 -51.91
N ALA A 12 -2.39 -8.01 -52.10
CA ALA A 12 -3.00 -7.38 -53.26
C ALA A 12 -2.88 -5.85 -53.20
N ILE A 13 -3.08 -5.28 -52.01
CA ILE A 13 -2.91 -3.85 -51.72
C ILE A 13 -1.45 -3.43 -51.96
N GLU A 14 -0.49 -4.19 -51.44
CA GLU A 14 0.94 -3.91 -51.61
C GLU A 14 1.36 -3.92 -53.09
N LYS A 15 0.87 -4.89 -53.87
CA LYS A 15 1.10 -4.95 -55.33
C LYS A 15 0.51 -3.73 -56.03
N ARG A 16 -0.73 -3.37 -55.69
CA ARG A 16 -1.41 -2.22 -56.31
C ARG A 16 -0.74 -0.89 -55.97
N LEU A 17 -0.24 -0.70 -54.75
CA LEU A 17 0.52 0.49 -54.36
C LEU A 17 1.89 0.60 -55.02
N SER A 18 2.42 -0.51 -55.53
CA SER A 18 3.69 -0.56 -56.26
C SER A 18 3.54 -0.12 -57.73
N GLU A 19 2.31 -0.04 -58.26
CA GLU A 19 2.03 0.43 -59.61
C GLU A 19 2.11 1.97 -59.69
N PRO A 20 2.67 2.53 -60.78
CA PRO A 20 2.64 3.98 -60.99
C PRO A 20 1.20 4.45 -61.28
N ASP A 21 0.86 5.66 -60.81
CA ASP A 21 -0.41 6.37 -61.07
C ASP A 21 -1.69 5.82 -60.39
N VAL A 22 -1.59 5.40 -59.12
CA VAL A 22 -2.80 5.14 -58.30
C VAL A 22 -3.48 6.46 -57.90
N PRO A 23 -4.78 6.66 -58.17
CA PRO A 23 -5.49 7.87 -57.77
C PRO A 23 -5.61 7.96 -56.23
N ASN A 24 -5.54 9.18 -55.69
CA ASN A 24 -5.64 9.41 -54.24
C ASN A 24 -6.92 8.84 -53.61
N SER A 25 -8.02 8.80 -54.35
CA SER A 25 -9.28 8.20 -53.88
C SER A 25 -9.17 6.70 -53.65
N GLU A 26 -8.40 5.99 -54.49
CA GLU A 26 -8.17 4.55 -54.33
C GLU A 26 -7.21 4.30 -53.16
N ILE A 27 -6.19 5.15 -52.99
CA ILE A 27 -5.29 5.12 -51.83
C ILE A 27 -6.05 5.35 -50.52
N ASP A 28 -7.02 6.29 -50.51
CA ASP A 28 -7.87 6.57 -49.34
C ASP A 28 -8.71 5.35 -48.92
N GLU A 29 -9.30 4.63 -49.87
CA GLU A 29 -10.03 3.38 -49.59
C GLU A 29 -9.09 2.28 -49.07
N MET A 30 -7.91 2.14 -49.67
CA MET A 30 -6.91 1.17 -49.24
C MET A 30 -6.39 1.46 -47.83
N ILE A 31 -6.18 2.72 -47.46
CA ILE A 31 -5.80 3.12 -46.10
C ILE A 31 -6.87 2.73 -45.09
N LYS A 32 -8.15 2.99 -45.39
CA LYS A 32 -9.26 2.61 -44.49
C LYS A 32 -9.35 1.10 -44.29
N LEU A 33 -9.09 0.32 -45.34
CA LEU A 33 -9.02 -1.13 -45.26
C LEU A 33 -7.83 -1.59 -44.40
N CYS A 34 -6.65 -1.03 -44.62
CA CYS A 34 -5.46 -1.28 -43.79
C CYS A 34 -5.68 -0.92 -42.31
N MET A 35 -6.35 0.21 -42.02
CA MET A 35 -6.74 0.57 -40.65
C MET A 35 -7.59 -0.52 -40.01
N THR A 36 -8.54 -1.08 -40.76
CA THR A 36 -9.38 -2.18 -40.29
C THR A 36 -8.56 -3.45 -40.03
N CYS A 37 -7.66 -3.81 -40.94
CA CYS A 37 -6.75 -4.94 -40.75
C CYS A 37 -5.87 -4.78 -39.50
N GLU A 38 -5.40 -3.57 -39.21
CA GLU A 38 -4.61 -3.30 -38.01
C GLU A 38 -5.45 -3.31 -36.73
N THR A 39 -6.70 -2.85 -36.77
CA THR A 39 -7.63 -3.05 -35.62
C THR A 39 -7.88 -4.52 -35.30
N MET A 40 -7.75 -5.40 -36.31
CA MET A 40 -7.82 -6.86 -36.15
C MET A 40 -6.48 -7.48 -35.70
N GLY A 41 -5.40 -6.70 -35.64
CA GLY A 41 -4.07 -7.15 -35.20
C GLY A 41 -3.08 -7.51 -36.31
N TYR A 42 -3.40 -7.24 -37.58
CA TYR A 42 -2.51 -7.52 -38.71
C TYR A 42 -1.75 -6.25 -39.15
N PRO A 43 -0.43 -6.14 -38.92
CA PRO A 43 0.34 -4.92 -39.19
C PRO A 43 0.53 -4.66 -40.69
N SER A 44 0.47 -3.38 -41.11
CA SER A 44 0.57 -2.97 -42.51
C SER A 44 1.59 -1.84 -42.76
N PRO A 45 2.89 -2.04 -42.47
CA PRO A 45 3.88 -0.95 -42.46
C PRO A 45 4.09 -0.25 -43.81
N PHE A 46 3.82 -0.93 -44.93
CA PHE A 46 3.95 -0.36 -46.27
C PHE A 46 3.01 0.84 -46.50
N ILE A 47 1.88 0.93 -45.77
CA ILE A 47 0.89 1.99 -45.97
C ILE A 47 1.28 3.31 -45.31
N TYR A 48 2.19 3.30 -44.33
CA TYR A 48 2.49 4.46 -43.48
C TYR A 48 2.98 5.67 -44.29
N VAL A 49 3.84 5.43 -45.28
CA VAL A 49 4.34 6.49 -46.18
C VAL A 49 3.23 7.05 -47.07
N HIS A 50 2.29 6.21 -47.50
CA HIS A 50 1.14 6.64 -48.30
C HIS A 50 0.17 7.49 -47.49
N CYS A 51 -0.02 7.20 -46.20
CA CYS A 51 -0.80 8.03 -45.28
C CYS A 51 -0.23 9.45 -45.18
N LEU A 52 1.10 9.58 -45.08
CA LEU A 52 1.79 10.88 -45.04
C LEU A 52 1.64 11.66 -46.35
N LYS A 53 1.78 10.99 -47.49
CA LYS A 53 1.57 11.60 -48.82
C LYS A 53 0.14 12.14 -48.93
N LEU A 54 -0.84 11.38 -48.46
CA LEU A 54 -2.24 11.75 -48.43
C LEU A 54 -2.48 12.96 -47.50
N ALA A 55 -1.85 12.99 -46.33
CA ALA A 55 -1.90 14.14 -45.40
C ALA A 55 -1.28 15.41 -46.00
N GLN A 56 -0.22 15.29 -46.81
CA GLN A 56 0.48 16.43 -47.41
C GLN A 56 -0.22 17.01 -48.64
N LYS A 57 -0.69 16.15 -49.55
CA LYS A 57 -1.14 16.54 -50.90
C LYS A 57 -2.61 16.25 -51.19
N GLY A 58 -3.32 15.61 -50.26
CA GLY A 58 -4.72 15.24 -50.46
C GLY A 58 -5.68 16.43 -50.47
N ASN A 59 -6.88 16.18 -50.97
CA ASN A 59 -8.05 17.03 -50.73
C ASN A 59 -8.44 17.02 -49.24
N LEU A 60 -9.36 17.88 -48.78
CA LEU A 60 -9.72 17.96 -47.35
C LEU A 60 -10.14 16.61 -46.73
N GLN A 61 -10.93 15.80 -47.45
CA GLN A 61 -11.34 14.47 -46.96
C GLN A 61 -10.17 13.48 -46.95
N GLU A 62 -9.34 13.50 -47.98
CA GLU A 62 -8.15 12.67 -48.07
C GLU A 62 -7.15 13.06 -46.97
N LYS A 63 -6.88 14.36 -46.75
CA LYS A 63 -6.06 14.85 -45.63
C LYS A 63 -6.59 14.37 -44.29
N HIS A 64 -7.91 14.41 -44.07
CA HIS A 64 -8.52 13.90 -42.84
C HIS A 64 -8.22 12.42 -42.63
N THR A 65 -8.39 11.58 -43.65
CA THR A 65 -8.02 10.15 -43.56
C THR A 65 -6.53 10.00 -43.32
N GLY A 66 -5.68 10.76 -44.00
CA GLY A 66 -4.22 10.71 -43.86
C GLY A 66 -3.76 11.05 -42.45
N TYR A 67 -4.29 12.14 -41.87
CA TYR A 67 -4.00 12.54 -40.49
C TYR A 67 -4.54 11.54 -39.45
N SER A 68 -5.75 11.01 -39.67
CA SER A 68 -6.35 10.01 -38.78
C SER A 68 -5.59 8.69 -38.81
N ALA A 69 -5.27 8.20 -40.00
CA ALA A 69 -4.49 6.98 -40.22
C ALA A 69 -3.07 7.14 -39.68
N ALA A 70 -2.41 8.27 -39.94
CA ALA A 70 -1.09 8.54 -39.38
C ALA A 70 -1.11 8.60 -37.84
N SER A 71 -2.17 9.16 -37.23
CA SER A 71 -2.33 9.19 -35.77
C SER A 71 -2.62 7.82 -35.16
N TYR A 72 -3.19 6.90 -35.95
CA TYR A 72 -3.48 5.53 -35.52
C TYR A 72 -2.28 4.59 -35.70
N PHE A 73 -1.56 4.71 -36.81
CA PHE A 73 -0.44 3.84 -37.19
C PHE A 73 0.90 4.22 -36.55
N LEU A 74 1.19 5.51 -36.44
CA LEU A 74 2.52 5.96 -36.07
C LEU A 74 2.64 6.09 -34.55
N HIS A 75 3.65 5.44 -33.98
CA HIS A 75 4.10 5.74 -32.63
C HIS A 75 4.81 7.11 -32.62
N PRO A 76 4.71 7.91 -31.53
CA PRO A 76 5.35 9.22 -31.46
C PRO A 76 6.87 9.22 -31.77
N HIS A 77 7.60 8.15 -31.45
CA HIS A 77 9.04 8.00 -31.74
C HIS A 77 9.39 7.55 -33.18
N HIS A 78 8.42 7.33 -34.06
CA HIS A 78 8.69 6.87 -35.42
C HIS A 78 9.31 8.01 -36.27
N GLU A 79 10.35 7.71 -37.06
CA GLU A 79 11.05 8.70 -37.92
C GLU A 79 10.12 9.51 -38.84
N LEU A 80 9.03 8.89 -39.30
CA LEU A 80 8.03 9.49 -40.17
C LEU A 80 7.25 10.64 -39.50
N VAL A 81 7.19 10.67 -38.17
CA VAL A 81 6.53 11.73 -37.40
C VAL A 81 7.19 13.08 -37.64
N ILE A 82 8.51 13.12 -37.88
CA ILE A 82 9.24 14.37 -38.18
C ILE A 82 8.72 15.00 -39.48
N LEU A 83 8.46 14.18 -40.51
CA LEU A 83 7.89 14.66 -41.78
C LEU A 83 6.46 15.15 -41.60
N LEU A 84 5.69 14.49 -40.74
CA LEU A 84 4.34 14.89 -40.43
C LEU A 84 4.29 16.19 -39.62
N ILE A 85 5.21 16.40 -38.67
CA ILE A 85 5.36 17.65 -37.91
C ILE A 85 5.56 18.84 -38.84
N ASN A 86 6.44 18.71 -39.83
CA ASN A 86 6.64 19.76 -40.84
C ASN A 86 5.37 20.06 -41.64
N THR A 87 4.54 19.03 -41.86
CA THR A 87 3.24 19.16 -42.53
C THR A 87 2.22 19.85 -41.62
N MET A 88 2.15 19.44 -40.35
CA MET A 88 1.31 20.08 -39.33
C MET A 88 1.65 21.55 -39.15
N GLN A 89 2.92 21.93 -39.12
CA GLN A 89 3.33 23.34 -39.03
C GLN A 89 2.81 24.17 -40.20
N LYS A 90 2.86 23.62 -41.42
CA LYS A 90 2.30 24.29 -42.61
C LYS A 90 0.78 24.40 -42.54
N ASP A 91 0.10 23.31 -42.16
CA ASP A 91 -1.35 23.27 -42.08
C ASP A 91 -1.90 24.12 -40.92
N LEU A 92 -1.14 24.33 -39.84
CA LEU A 92 -1.45 25.32 -38.81
C LEU A 92 -1.42 26.75 -39.37
N CYS A 93 -0.53 27.06 -40.31
CA CYS A 93 -0.47 28.38 -40.95
C CYS A 93 -1.48 28.57 -42.08
N SER A 94 -2.27 27.55 -42.41
CA SER A 94 -3.28 27.63 -43.48
C SER A 94 -4.42 28.61 -43.15
N SER A 95 -5.05 29.14 -44.20
CA SER A 95 -6.26 29.96 -44.08
C SER A 95 -7.52 29.11 -43.82
N ASN A 96 -7.46 27.81 -44.10
CA ASN A 96 -8.59 26.90 -43.93
C ASN A 96 -8.63 26.36 -42.50
N TYR A 97 -9.65 26.77 -41.74
CA TYR A 97 -9.81 26.33 -40.35
C TYR A 97 -9.91 24.80 -40.20
N VAL A 98 -10.35 24.07 -41.22
CA VAL A 98 -10.47 22.60 -41.17
C VAL A 98 -9.10 21.92 -41.17
N GLU A 99 -8.15 22.42 -41.96
CA GLU A 99 -6.77 21.90 -41.98
C GLU A 99 -6.06 22.18 -40.65
N VAL A 100 -6.28 23.38 -40.09
CA VAL A 100 -5.80 23.73 -38.75
C VAL A 100 -6.35 22.76 -37.69
N LEU A 101 -7.63 22.39 -37.76
CA LEU A 101 -8.24 21.44 -36.82
C LEU A 101 -7.63 20.04 -36.94
N PHE A 102 -7.37 19.56 -38.15
CA PHE A 102 -6.71 18.26 -38.36
C PHE A 102 -5.31 18.26 -37.77
N ALA A 103 -4.53 19.31 -38.03
CA ALA A 103 -3.20 19.47 -37.46
C ALA A 103 -3.24 19.49 -35.92
N LEU A 104 -4.12 20.30 -35.31
CA LEU A 104 -4.26 20.38 -33.84
C LEU A 104 -4.67 19.04 -33.21
N SER A 105 -5.56 18.29 -33.85
CA SER A 105 -5.98 16.97 -33.35
C SER A 105 -4.86 15.94 -33.43
N SER A 106 -4.10 15.92 -34.54
CA SER A 106 -2.99 14.98 -34.70
C SER A 106 -1.81 15.31 -33.81
N ILE A 107 -1.58 16.58 -33.48
CA ILE A 107 -0.57 17.01 -32.51
C ILE A 107 -0.79 16.34 -31.15
N CYS A 108 -2.04 16.24 -30.67
CA CYS A 108 -2.36 15.62 -29.39
C CYS A 108 -2.00 14.13 -29.30
N ASN A 109 -1.80 13.44 -30.43
CA ASN A 109 -1.50 12.01 -30.48
C ASN A 109 -0.04 11.71 -30.81
N LEU A 110 0.63 12.57 -31.59
CA LEU A 110 1.91 12.27 -32.23
C LEU A 110 3.09 13.09 -31.72
N ILE A 111 2.87 14.09 -30.86
CA ILE A 111 3.93 15.00 -30.43
C ILE A 111 4.77 14.42 -29.28
N ASN A 112 6.08 14.69 -29.31
CA ASN A 112 7.06 14.28 -28.31
C ASN A 112 7.62 15.49 -27.56
N VAL A 113 8.32 15.22 -26.46
CA VAL A 113 9.06 16.22 -25.68
C VAL A 113 10.09 16.97 -26.54
N ASP A 114 10.70 16.33 -27.53
CA ASP A 114 11.69 16.98 -28.40
C ASP A 114 11.06 17.93 -29.42
N THR A 115 9.83 17.61 -29.86
CA THR A 115 9.17 18.29 -30.99
C THR A 115 8.14 19.32 -30.56
N VAL A 116 7.71 19.28 -29.30
CA VAL A 116 6.73 20.20 -28.71
C VAL A 116 7.17 21.66 -28.77
N HIS A 117 8.46 21.95 -28.55
CA HIS A 117 9.01 23.30 -28.58
C HIS A 117 8.87 23.97 -29.95
N ASN A 118 8.90 23.18 -31.04
CA ASN A 118 8.78 23.67 -32.41
C ASN A 118 7.35 24.05 -32.80
N ILE A 119 6.35 23.59 -32.05
CA ILE A 119 4.93 23.73 -32.38
C ILE A 119 4.21 24.65 -31.38
N LEU A 120 4.72 24.75 -30.14
CA LEU A 120 4.07 25.48 -29.04
C LEU A 120 3.65 26.90 -29.43
N HIS A 121 4.55 27.69 -30.01
CA HIS A 121 4.25 29.07 -30.43
C HIS A 121 3.11 29.16 -31.46
N LEU A 122 3.06 28.23 -32.43
CA LEU A 122 2.00 28.18 -33.43
C LEU A 122 0.64 27.85 -32.79
N VAL A 123 0.61 26.96 -31.80
CA VAL A 123 -0.61 26.61 -31.07
C VAL A 123 -1.10 27.80 -30.26
N GLU A 124 -0.19 28.53 -29.61
CA GLU A 124 -0.52 29.73 -28.83
C GLU A 124 -1.12 30.85 -29.70
N GLU A 125 -0.64 31.03 -30.94
CA GLU A 125 -1.23 31.98 -31.89
C GLU A 125 -2.69 31.64 -32.21
N LYS A 126 -3.03 30.35 -32.32
CA LYS A 126 -4.39 29.89 -32.65
C LYS A 126 -5.41 30.05 -31.52
N LEU A 127 -4.98 30.41 -30.31
CA LEU A 127 -5.89 30.74 -29.21
C LEU A 127 -6.75 31.98 -29.52
N ASN A 128 -6.27 32.90 -30.37
CA ASN A 128 -7.01 34.12 -30.72
C ASN A 128 -7.76 34.00 -32.07
N HIS A 129 -7.95 32.80 -32.60
CA HIS A 129 -8.58 32.59 -33.90
C HIS A 129 -10.08 32.96 -33.88
N GLU A 130 -10.63 33.43 -35.03
CA GLU A 130 -12.04 33.85 -35.13
C GLU A 130 -13.04 32.74 -34.81
N LYS A 131 -12.73 31.50 -35.25
CA LYS A 131 -13.58 30.31 -35.05
C LYS A 131 -13.37 29.69 -33.67
N SER A 132 -14.48 29.49 -32.94
CA SER A 132 -14.51 28.88 -31.61
C SER A 132 -13.97 27.45 -31.58
N SER A 133 -14.28 26.62 -32.59
CA SER A 133 -13.76 25.25 -32.68
C SER A 133 -12.24 25.20 -32.72
N VAL A 134 -11.60 26.15 -33.41
CA VAL A 134 -10.14 26.25 -33.48
C VAL A 134 -9.57 26.68 -32.12
N ARG A 135 -10.16 27.69 -31.46
CA ARG A 135 -9.73 28.12 -30.13
C ARG A 135 -9.83 26.99 -29.11
N LYS A 136 -10.96 26.27 -29.11
CA LYS A 136 -11.19 25.09 -28.26
C LYS A 136 -10.11 24.02 -28.46
N SER A 137 -9.87 23.61 -29.71
CA SER A 137 -8.84 22.61 -30.01
C SER A 137 -7.45 23.12 -29.63
N ALA A 138 -7.13 24.38 -29.90
CA ALA A 138 -5.85 24.98 -29.56
C ALA A 138 -5.59 24.98 -28.04
N ILE A 139 -6.60 25.22 -27.20
CA ILE A 139 -6.47 25.13 -25.74
C ILE A 139 -6.20 23.70 -25.26
N LEU A 140 -6.89 22.71 -25.84
CA LEU A 140 -6.66 21.31 -25.49
C LEU A 140 -5.27 20.85 -25.92
N THR A 141 -4.86 21.22 -27.14
CA THR A 141 -3.53 20.95 -27.67
C THR A 141 -2.45 21.63 -26.82
N LEU A 142 -2.64 22.90 -26.44
CA LEU A 142 -1.75 23.61 -25.54
C LEU A 142 -1.62 22.89 -24.20
N GLY A 143 -2.75 22.50 -23.60
CA GLY A 143 -2.78 21.72 -22.36
C GLY A 143 -1.96 20.44 -22.46
N HIS A 144 -2.14 19.68 -23.55
CA HIS A 144 -1.37 18.48 -23.81
C HIS A 144 0.13 18.76 -23.96
N CYS A 145 0.51 19.77 -24.75
CA CYS A 145 1.90 20.19 -24.92
C CYS A 145 2.55 20.56 -23.59
N LEU A 146 1.85 21.30 -22.72
CA LEU A 146 2.37 21.69 -21.41
C LEU A 146 2.59 20.49 -20.49
N LEU A 147 1.64 19.55 -20.46
CA LEU A 147 1.75 18.33 -19.65
C LEU A 147 2.90 17.42 -20.08
N LEU A 148 3.32 17.49 -21.36
CA LEU A 148 4.48 16.77 -21.91
C LEU A 148 5.81 17.45 -21.58
N ILE A 149 5.89 18.78 -21.65
CA ILE A 149 7.12 19.54 -21.32
C ILE A 149 7.43 19.43 -19.82
N ASP A 150 6.38 19.40 -19.00
CA ASP A 150 6.43 19.32 -17.54
C ASP A 150 7.42 20.31 -16.88
N SER A 151 7.54 21.51 -17.45
CA SER A 151 8.42 22.57 -16.95
C SER A 151 7.62 23.72 -16.36
N GLN A 152 7.96 24.13 -15.14
CA GLN A 152 7.31 25.22 -14.41
C GLN A 152 7.27 26.54 -15.19
N SER A 153 8.31 26.84 -15.97
CA SER A 153 8.39 28.07 -16.77
C SER A 153 7.38 28.08 -17.93
N ALA A 154 7.20 26.95 -18.61
CA ALA A 154 6.24 26.81 -19.71
C ALA A 154 4.80 26.99 -19.22
N TYR A 155 4.49 26.47 -18.04
CA TYR A 155 3.20 26.69 -17.41
C TYR A 155 2.98 28.17 -17.08
N GLN A 156 3.92 28.84 -16.42
CA GLN A 156 3.78 30.26 -16.04
C GLN A 156 3.51 31.18 -17.23
N MET A 157 4.10 30.92 -18.40
CA MET A 157 3.90 31.72 -19.60
C MET A 157 2.55 31.48 -20.30
N SER A 158 1.98 30.28 -20.14
CA SER A 158 0.76 29.85 -20.84
C SER A 158 -0.51 30.01 -20.01
N ILE A 159 -0.39 29.97 -18.67
CA ILE A 159 -1.49 30.17 -17.71
C ILE A 159 -2.32 31.44 -18.01
N PRO A 160 -1.73 32.64 -18.20
CA PRO A 160 -2.51 33.85 -18.50
C PRO A 160 -3.33 33.73 -19.80
N LYS A 161 -2.87 32.92 -20.75
CA LYS A 161 -3.59 32.67 -22.01
C LYS A 161 -4.79 31.76 -21.79
N ILE A 162 -4.66 30.77 -20.90
CA ILE A 162 -5.75 29.88 -20.49
C ILE A 162 -6.79 30.66 -19.68
N GLU A 163 -6.35 31.57 -18.79
CA GLU A 163 -7.26 32.45 -18.04
C GLU A 163 -8.07 33.36 -18.97
N LYS A 164 -7.44 33.95 -20.00
CA LYS A 164 -8.15 34.71 -21.02
C LYS A 164 -9.22 33.85 -21.70
N ALA A 165 -8.93 32.58 -21.96
CA ALA A 165 -9.90 31.64 -22.55
C ALA A 165 -11.06 31.25 -21.61
N LEU A 166 -10.91 31.38 -20.29
CA LEU A 166 -12.04 31.22 -19.34
C LEU A 166 -13.09 32.35 -19.50
N THR A 167 -12.68 33.50 -20.04
CA THR A 167 -13.55 34.66 -20.30
C THR A 167 -14.07 34.73 -21.75
N ASP A 168 -13.93 33.65 -22.53
CA ASP A 168 -14.40 33.61 -23.92
C ASP A 168 -15.93 33.72 -24.01
N SER A 169 -16.40 34.27 -25.13
CA SER A 169 -17.82 34.33 -25.49
C SER A 169 -18.50 32.96 -25.61
N GLU A 170 -17.75 31.95 -26.03
CA GLU A 170 -18.28 30.63 -26.35
C GLU A 170 -17.98 29.60 -25.25
N LEU A 171 -19.04 29.01 -24.69
CA LEU A 171 -18.94 28.11 -23.54
C LEU A 171 -18.12 26.83 -23.84
N GLU A 172 -18.04 26.40 -25.11
CA GLU A 172 -17.20 25.26 -25.49
C GLU A 172 -15.71 25.52 -25.28
N VAL A 173 -15.27 26.76 -25.51
CA VAL A 173 -13.89 27.21 -25.31
C VAL A 173 -13.59 27.27 -23.81
N VAL A 174 -14.52 27.83 -23.03
CA VAL A 174 -14.45 27.84 -21.56
C VAL A 174 -14.35 26.43 -21.01
N SER A 175 -15.12 25.48 -21.55
CA SER A 175 -15.06 24.08 -21.11
C SER A 175 -13.71 23.42 -21.38
N ALA A 176 -13.09 23.69 -22.53
CA ALA A 176 -11.73 23.24 -22.80
C ALA A 176 -10.72 23.87 -21.84
N ALA A 177 -10.85 25.16 -21.55
CA ALA A 177 -9.97 25.88 -20.63
C ALA A 177 -10.07 25.34 -19.19
N VAL A 178 -11.27 25.09 -18.67
CA VAL A 178 -11.47 24.50 -17.34
C VAL A 178 -10.87 23.09 -17.26
N SER A 179 -11.09 22.25 -18.28
CA SER A 179 -10.56 20.88 -18.31
C SER A 179 -9.03 20.86 -18.39
N THR A 180 -8.44 21.72 -19.22
CA THR A 180 -6.99 21.90 -19.31
C THR A 180 -6.42 22.40 -17.99
N LEU A 181 -7.03 23.43 -17.39
CA LEU A 181 -6.59 23.98 -16.11
C LEU A 181 -6.61 22.91 -15.02
N TYR A 182 -7.69 22.14 -14.89
CA TYR A 182 -7.80 21.04 -13.93
C TYR A 182 -6.63 20.06 -14.03
N LYS A 183 -6.25 19.64 -15.25
CA LYS A 183 -5.11 18.73 -15.46
C LYS A 183 -3.77 19.36 -15.10
N ILE A 184 -3.57 20.63 -15.41
CA ILE A 184 -2.34 21.37 -15.08
C ILE A 184 -2.19 21.51 -13.55
N LEU A 185 -3.27 21.82 -12.84
CA LEU A 185 -3.25 21.99 -11.39
C LEU A 185 -3.01 20.71 -10.60
N GLN A 186 -3.25 19.54 -11.18
CA GLN A 186 -2.85 18.27 -10.55
C GLN A 186 -1.34 18.13 -10.46
N LYS A 187 -0.59 18.72 -11.40
CA LYS A 187 0.88 18.63 -11.46
C LYS A 187 1.58 19.80 -10.76
N LEU A 188 0.99 21.00 -10.77
CA LEU A 188 1.60 22.20 -10.21
C LEU A 188 1.01 22.58 -8.84
N PRO A 189 1.85 22.79 -7.80
CA PRO A 189 1.39 23.27 -6.49
C PRO A 189 1.17 24.79 -6.45
N CYS A 190 0.69 25.41 -7.53
CA CYS A 190 0.46 26.86 -7.59
C CYS A 190 -0.94 27.26 -7.06
N ASP A 191 -1.03 28.43 -6.41
CA ASP A 191 -2.28 28.90 -5.82
C ASP A 191 -3.11 29.73 -6.81
N PHE A 192 -4.23 29.14 -7.26
CA PHE A 192 -5.20 29.73 -8.19
C PHE A 192 -6.53 30.09 -7.51
N THR A 193 -6.46 30.43 -6.23
CA THR A 193 -7.64 30.67 -5.38
C THR A 193 -8.51 31.85 -5.86
N TYR A 194 -7.93 32.82 -6.55
CA TYR A 194 -8.67 33.96 -7.13
C TYR A 194 -9.68 33.54 -8.22
N LEU A 195 -9.50 32.38 -8.88
CA LEU A 195 -10.43 31.87 -9.90
C LEU A 195 -11.71 31.28 -9.30
N ILE A 196 -11.75 31.02 -7.98
CA ILE A 196 -12.89 30.38 -7.32
C ILE A 196 -14.17 31.19 -7.54
N LYS A 197 -14.10 32.52 -7.42
CA LYS A 197 -15.27 33.38 -7.62
C LYS A 197 -15.82 33.28 -9.06
N SER A 198 -14.95 33.35 -10.06
CA SER A 198 -15.36 33.21 -11.47
C SER A 198 -15.95 31.83 -11.77
N LEU A 199 -15.41 30.76 -11.18
CA LEU A 199 -15.92 29.40 -11.37
C LEU A 199 -17.29 29.20 -10.70
N VAL A 200 -17.50 29.78 -9.52
CA VAL A 200 -18.80 29.77 -8.83
C VAL A 200 -19.84 30.56 -9.63
N GLU A 201 -19.49 31.72 -10.17
CA GLU A 201 -20.39 32.52 -11.03
C GLU A 201 -20.73 31.77 -12.33
N LEU A 202 -19.75 31.12 -12.95
CA LEU A 202 -19.97 30.29 -14.14
C LEU A 202 -20.91 29.11 -13.84
N LEU A 203 -20.70 28.41 -12.72
CA LEU A 203 -21.59 27.33 -12.30
C LEU A 203 -23.01 27.85 -12.04
N ASP A 204 -23.15 29.00 -11.40
CA ASP A 204 -24.46 29.61 -11.16
C ASP A 204 -25.19 29.99 -12.47
N GLN A 205 -24.46 30.51 -13.47
CA GLN A 205 -25.01 30.78 -14.80
C GLN A 205 -25.50 29.52 -15.51
N ILE A 206 -24.75 28.41 -15.37
CA ILE A 206 -25.14 27.10 -15.92
C ILE A 206 -26.41 26.58 -15.24
N LEU A 207 -26.50 26.68 -13.91
CA LEU A 207 -27.68 26.31 -13.14
C LEU A 207 -28.92 27.16 -13.49
N LEU A 208 -28.71 28.44 -13.84
CA LEU A 208 -29.76 29.33 -14.36
C LEU A 208 -30.15 29.04 -15.83
N ARG A 209 -29.63 27.96 -16.43
CA ARG A 209 -29.88 27.52 -17.82
C ARG A 209 -29.51 28.57 -18.87
N ARG A 210 -28.55 29.45 -18.59
CA ARG A 210 -28.01 30.42 -19.56
C ARG A 210 -26.96 29.78 -20.46
N VAL A 211 -27.33 28.68 -21.12
CA VAL A 211 -26.44 27.81 -21.87
C VAL A 211 -27.00 27.57 -23.28
N PRO A 212 -26.15 27.52 -24.33
CA PRO A 212 -26.60 27.17 -25.68
C PRO A 212 -27.32 25.82 -25.71
N ARG A 213 -28.37 25.70 -26.55
CA ARG A 213 -29.13 24.45 -26.69
C ARG A 213 -28.27 23.25 -27.11
N SER A 214 -27.17 23.49 -27.83
CA SER A 214 -26.20 22.46 -28.24
C SER A 214 -25.50 21.78 -27.07
N MET A 215 -25.38 22.44 -25.91
CA MET A 215 -24.71 21.91 -24.72
C MET A 215 -25.68 21.37 -23.67
N VAL A 216 -26.99 21.40 -23.93
CA VAL A 216 -28.00 20.75 -23.07
C VAL A 216 -28.09 19.29 -23.46
N TYR A 217 -27.84 18.40 -22.50
CA TYR A 217 -27.91 16.96 -22.72
C TYR A 217 -28.89 16.33 -21.74
N CYS A 218 -29.91 15.63 -22.26
CA CYS A 218 -30.96 15.00 -21.47
C CYS A 218 -31.55 15.94 -20.40
N ASP A 219 -31.92 17.16 -20.81
CA ASP A 219 -32.47 18.26 -19.99
C ASP A 219 -31.56 18.84 -18.89
N ILE A 220 -30.28 18.45 -18.89
CA ILE A 220 -29.24 18.97 -17.99
C ILE A 220 -28.33 19.94 -18.76
N PRO A 221 -28.14 21.18 -18.28
CA PRO A 221 -27.28 22.15 -18.96
C PRO A 221 -25.79 21.85 -18.73
N ALA A 222 -25.03 21.62 -19.81
CA ALA A 222 -23.57 21.45 -19.79
C ALA A 222 -23.03 20.52 -18.67
N PRO A 223 -23.45 19.24 -18.60
CA PRO A 223 -23.13 18.36 -17.47
C PRO A 223 -21.63 18.11 -17.27
N TRP A 224 -20.87 17.93 -18.36
CA TRP A 224 -19.41 17.73 -18.26
C TRP A 224 -18.68 18.96 -17.74
N LEU A 225 -19.12 20.16 -18.13
CA LEU A 225 -18.57 21.40 -17.63
C LEU A 225 -18.86 21.56 -16.13
N GLN A 226 -20.07 21.21 -15.67
CA GLN A 226 -20.38 21.21 -14.23
C GLN A 226 -19.44 20.26 -13.47
N LEU A 227 -19.20 19.05 -13.99
CA LEU A 227 -18.30 18.08 -13.37
C LEU A 227 -16.86 18.61 -13.30
N ASP A 228 -16.35 19.18 -14.39
CA ASP A 228 -14.99 19.71 -14.44
C ASP A 228 -14.81 20.92 -13.52
N ILE A 229 -15.80 21.82 -13.43
CA ILE A 229 -15.80 22.93 -12.47
C ILE A 229 -15.80 22.41 -11.03
N LEU A 230 -16.64 21.43 -10.69
CA LEU A 230 -16.69 20.87 -9.33
C LEU A 230 -15.36 20.21 -8.93
N LYS A 231 -14.76 19.43 -9.84
CA LYS A 231 -13.44 18.82 -9.62
C LYS A 231 -12.35 19.88 -9.44
N LEU A 232 -12.38 20.93 -10.24
CA LEU A 232 -11.45 22.05 -10.12
C LEU A 232 -11.62 22.80 -8.80
N LEU A 233 -12.86 23.08 -8.37
CA LEU A 233 -13.14 23.72 -7.08
C LEU A 233 -12.60 22.89 -5.92
N ASN A 234 -12.67 21.55 -5.98
CA ASN A 234 -12.13 20.68 -4.93
C ASN A 234 -10.62 20.78 -4.76
N LEU A 235 -9.87 20.99 -5.85
CA LEU A 235 -8.42 21.19 -5.79
C LEU A 235 -8.07 22.59 -5.27
N LEU A 236 -8.86 23.61 -5.62
CA LEU A 236 -8.60 25.01 -5.26
C LEU A 236 -9.00 25.35 -3.82
N CYS A 237 -10.04 24.71 -3.28
CA CYS A 237 -10.62 25.03 -1.97
C CYS A 237 -9.78 24.50 -0.81
N LYS A 238 -8.62 25.10 -0.55
CA LYS A 238 -7.74 24.74 0.58
C LYS A 238 -8.11 25.45 1.90
N GLU A 239 -8.64 26.68 1.83
CA GLU A 239 -8.89 27.52 3.01
C GLU A 239 -10.38 27.68 3.36
N ALA A 240 -10.66 27.96 4.63
CA ALA A 240 -12.01 28.07 5.18
C ALA A 240 -12.85 29.24 4.61
N GLU A 241 -12.21 30.30 4.09
CA GLU A 241 -12.93 31.42 3.47
C GLU A 241 -13.55 31.02 2.12
N HIS A 242 -12.78 30.30 1.31
CA HIS A 242 -13.23 29.74 0.04
C HIS A 242 -14.38 28.73 0.22
N HIS A 243 -14.33 27.95 1.31
CA HIS A 243 -15.38 27.00 1.67
C HIS A 243 -16.74 27.68 1.85
N LYS A 244 -16.79 28.87 2.45
CA LYS A 244 -18.03 29.64 2.64
C LYS A 244 -18.62 30.12 1.30
N ALA A 245 -17.78 30.49 0.35
CA ALA A 245 -18.22 30.94 -0.98
C ALA A 245 -18.78 29.80 -1.84
N VAL A 246 -18.19 28.61 -1.74
CA VAL A 246 -18.56 27.44 -2.57
C VAL A 246 -19.74 26.64 -1.98
N THR A 247 -19.91 26.63 -0.67
CA THR A 247 -21.02 25.95 0.02
C THR A 247 -22.43 26.24 -0.56
N PRO A 248 -22.86 27.50 -0.79
CA PRO A 248 -24.21 27.77 -1.29
C PRO A 248 -24.44 27.25 -2.70
N ILE A 249 -23.43 27.32 -3.58
CA ILE A 249 -23.57 26.80 -4.94
C ILE A 249 -23.65 25.27 -4.94
N LEU A 250 -22.90 24.57 -4.08
CA LEU A 250 -23.00 23.12 -3.93
C LEU A 250 -24.38 22.69 -3.43
N LYS A 251 -24.94 23.40 -2.45
CA LYS A 251 -26.31 23.16 -1.97
C LYS A 251 -27.33 23.36 -3.08
N LYS A 252 -27.20 24.43 -3.87
CA LYS A 252 -28.08 24.71 -5.01
C LYS A 252 -27.98 23.64 -6.09
N THR A 253 -26.77 23.22 -6.45
CA THR A 253 -26.55 22.14 -7.42
C THR A 253 -27.22 20.86 -6.93
N LEU A 254 -26.97 20.44 -5.68
CA LEU A 254 -27.54 19.21 -5.11
C LEU A 254 -29.07 19.19 -5.15
N LEU A 255 -29.74 20.32 -4.85
CA LEU A 255 -31.20 20.43 -4.87
C LEU A 255 -31.80 20.43 -6.28
N GLN A 256 -31.05 20.89 -7.28
CA GLN A 256 -31.54 20.98 -8.67
C GLN A 256 -31.30 19.71 -9.48
N VAL A 257 -30.46 18.80 -9.00
CA VAL A 257 -30.15 17.59 -9.75
C VAL A 257 -31.33 16.61 -9.72
N GLY A 258 -31.95 16.38 -10.89
CA GLY A 258 -33.11 15.52 -11.02
C GLY A 258 -32.81 14.02 -10.79
N LEU A 259 -33.73 13.33 -10.13
CA LEU A 259 -33.58 11.95 -9.64
C LEU A 259 -33.62 10.84 -10.71
N HIS A 260 -33.77 11.19 -11.98
CA HIS A 260 -34.15 10.22 -13.02
C HIS A 260 -33.07 9.95 -14.08
N ASN A 261 -31.98 10.71 -14.10
CA ASN A 261 -30.97 10.62 -15.16
C ASN A 261 -29.59 10.22 -14.60
N THR A 262 -28.92 9.26 -15.23
CA THR A 262 -27.55 8.80 -14.87
C THR A 262 -26.55 9.95 -14.78
N LEU A 263 -26.63 10.95 -15.67
CA LEU A 263 -25.74 12.11 -15.63
C LEU A 263 -26.00 13.01 -14.42
N ALA A 264 -27.25 13.14 -14.03
CA ALA A 264 -27.61 13.82 -12.81
C ALA A 264 -27.01 13.08 -11.60
N HIS A 265 -27.12 11.76 -11.53
CA HIS A 265 -26.48 10.98 -10.48
C HIS A 265 -24.94 11.18 -10.43
N ALA A 266 -24.27 11.28 -11.58
CA ALA A 266 -22.84 11.60 -11.65
C ALA A 266 -22.50 12.98 -11.09
N ILE A 267 -23.30 14.01 -11.40
CA ILE A 267 -23.12 15.36 -10.84
C ILE A 267 -23.36 15.34 -9.33
N MET A 268 -24.41 14.65 -8.85
CA MET A 268 -24.65 14.50 -7.41
C MET A 268 -23.48 13.84 -6.69
N TYR A 269 -22.92 12.78 -7.27
CA TYR A 269 -21.74 12.12 -6.70
C TYR A 269 -20.54 13.08 -6.62
N GLN A 270 -20.29 13.84 -7.68
CA GLN A 270 -19.21 14.83 -7.67
C GLN A 270 -19.45 15.92 -6.61
N VAL A 271 -20.69 16.36 -6.42
CA VAL A 271 -21.06 17.30 -5.35
C VAL A 271 -20.86 16.68 -3.97
N ILE A 272 -21.20 15.42 -3.75
CA ILE A 272 -20.96 14.71 -2.49
C ILE A 272 -19.46 14.69 -2.17
N GLU A 273 -18.63 14.30 -3.13
CA GLU A 273 -17.17 14.34 -2.98
C GLU A 273 -16.68 15.76 -2.64
N SER A 274 -17.22 16.76 -3.32
CA SER A 274 -16.87 18.17 -3.10
C SER A 274 -17.22 18.65 -1.69
N ILE A 275 -18.41 18.30 -1.19
CA ILE A 275 -18.86 18.64 0.16
C ILE A 275 -17.99 17.94 1.21
N THR A 276 -17.51 16.72 0.96
CA THR A 276 -16.61 16.03 1.90
C THR A 276 -15.19 16.60 1.95
N CYS A 277 -14.77 17.34 0.93
CA CYS A 277 -13.50 18.07 0.92
C CYS A 277 -13.57 19.38 1.72
N ILE A 278 -14.74 19.99 1.77
CA ILE A 278 -15.02 21.24 2.47
C ILE A 278 -15.36 20.93 3.94
N THR A 279 -15.04 21.82 4.89
CA THR A 279 -15.52 21.69 6.28
C THR A 279 -17.05 21.81 6.30
N PRO A 280 -17.82 20.71 6.41
CA PRO A 280 -19.25 20.77 6.13
C PRO A 280 -20.04 21.18 7.37
N CYS A 281 -21.01 22.07 7.19
CA CYS A 281 -22.03 22.33 8.19
C CYS A 281 -22.90 21.07 8.42
N SER A 282 -23.44 20.89 9.62
CA SER A 282 -24.28 19.72 9.97
C SER A 282 -25.40 19.46 8.96
N GLU A 283 -26.05 20.52 8.46
CA GLU A 283 -27.10 20.42 7.42
C GLU A 283 -26.60 19.79 6.11
N LEU A 284 -25.38 20.13 5.68
CA LEU A 284 -24.81 19.58 4.44
C LEU A 284 -24.52 18.09 4.59
N VAL A 285 -24.05 17.68 5.78
CA VAL A 285 -23.78 16.27 6.10
C VAL A 285 -25.07 15.45 6.03
N GLU A 286 -26.18 15.96 6.57
CA GLU A 286 -27.48 15.30 6.47
C GLU A 286 -27.96 15.18 5.01
N MET A 287 -27.79 16.21 4.19
CA MET A 287 -28.19 16.19 2.77
C MET A 287 -27.35 15.22 1.92
N ILE A 288 -26.03 15.12 2.15
CA ILE A 288 -25.22 14.13 1.44
C ILE A 288 -25.54 12.71 1.92
N LEU A 289 -25.79 12.51 3.22
CA LEU A 289 -26.20 11.20 3.75
C LEU A 289 -27.57 10.77 3.22
N SER A 290 -28.52 11.69 3.06
CA SER A 290 -29.82 11.39 2.45
C SER A 290 -29.67 11.03 0.97
N SER A 291 -28.81 11.75 0.24
CA SER A 291 -28.53 11.49 -1.19
C SER A 291 -27.84 10.15 -1.40
N VAL A 292 -26.86 9.81 -0.56
CA VAL A 292 -26.20 8.50 -0.59
C VAL A 292 -27.17 7.38 -0.17
N SER A 293 -28.04 7.61 0.82
CA SER A 293 -29.06 6.63 1.19
C SER A 293 -30.02 6.33 0.04
N MET A 294 -30.36 7.34 -0.78
CA MET A 294 -31.13 7.13 -1.99
C MET A 294 -30.40 6.23 -2.99
N PHE A 295 -29.10 6.43 -3.20
CA PHE A 295 -28.29 5.56 -4.06
C PHE A 295 -28.26 4.11 -3.58
N LEU A 296 -28.07 3.89 -2.27
CA LEU A 296 -28.05 2.56 -1.66
C LEU A 296 -29.38 1.81 -1.78
N LYS A 297 -30.51 2.53 -1.67
CA LYS A 297 -31.86 1.95 -1.80
C LYS A 297 -32.27 1.66 -3.25
N SER A 298 -31.51 2.15 -4.23
CA SER A 298 -31.85 1.98 -5.64
C SER A 298 -31.77 0.51 -6.08
N LYS A 299 -32.56 0.14 -7.09
CA LYS A 299 -32.52 -1.22 -7.67
C LYS A 299 -31.31 -1.44 -8.59
N ASN A 300 -30.68 -0.37 -9.07
CA ASN A 300 -29.59 -0.42 -10.05
C ASN A 300 -28.26 -0.70 -9.34
N ALA A 301 -27.55 -1.75 -9.74
CA ALA A 301 -26.24 -2.11 -9.19
C ALA A 301 -25.22 -0.97 -9.27
N ASN A 302 -25.18 -0.22 -10.38
CA ASN A 302 -24.25 0.90 -10.56
C ASN A 302 -24.52 2.05 -9.58
N LEU A 303 -25.80 2.32 -9.29
CA LEU A 303 -26.17 3.35 -8.31
C LEU A 303 -25.88 2.87 -6.88
N LYS A 304 -26.09 1.57 -6.58
CA LYS A 304 -25.65 1.01 -5.29
C LYS A 304 -24.13 1.14 -5.10
N LEU A 305 -23.35 0.85 -6.15
CA LEU A 305 -21.89 1.00 -6.11
C LEU A 305 -21.48 2.45 -5.83
N MET A 306 -22.10 3.39 -6.53
CA MET A 306 -21.90 4.83 -6.31
C MET A 306 -22.28 5.25 -4.87
N GLY A 307 -23.35 4.67 -4.32
CA GLY A 307 -23.74 4.88 -2.92
C GLY A 307 -22.71 4.34 -1.92
N ILE A 308 -22.19 3.14 -2.15
CA ILE A 308 -21.14 2.54 -1.30
C ILE A 308 -19.87 3.37 -1.37
N GLU A 309 -19.40 3.73 -2.56
CA GLU A 309 -18.20 4.54 -2.74
C GLU A 309 -18.37 5.93 -2.11
N GLY A 310 -19.53 6.56 -2.30
CA GLY A 310 -19.85 7.83 -1.65
C GLY A 310 -19.84 7.73 -0.13
N MET A 311 -20.37 6.63 0.43
CA MET A 311 -20.31 6.40 1.87
C MET A 311 -18.87 6.19 2.37
N ILE A 312 -18.02 5.49 1.61
CA ILE A 312 -16.60 5.31 1.96
C ILE A 312 -15.92 6.68 2.09
N VAL A 313 -16.11 7.57 1.11
CA VAL A 313 -15.54 8.92 1.12
C VAL A 313 -16.02 9.72 2.33
N ILE A 314 -17.33 9.69 2.61
CA ILE A 314 -17.94 10.37 3.76
C ILE A 314 -17.36 9.84 5.08
N VAL A 315 -17.30 8.53 5.27
CA VAL A 315 -16.84 7.91 6.51
C VAL A 315 -15.37 8.17 6.75
N LYS A 316 -14.53 8.06 5.71
CA LYS A 316 -13.08 8.31 5.81
C LYS A 316 -12.78 9.74 6.29
N ARG A 317 -13.53 10.74 5.81
CA ARG A 317 -13.23 12.16 6.05
C ARG A 317 -14.01 12.77 7.22
N LEU A 318 -15.30 12.47 7.34
CA LEU A 318 -16.20 13.16 8.27
C LEU A 318 -16.52 12.34 9.53
N LYS A 319 -16.30 11.01 9.50
CA LYS A 319 -16.67 10.06 10.56
C LYS A 319 -18.04 10.37 11.21
N PRO A 320 -19.13 10.52 10.42
CA PRO A 320 -20.42 10.85 10.99
C PRO A 320 -21.01 9.66 11.76
N SER A 321 -21.91 9.93 12.70
CA SER A 321 -22.73 8.90 13.34
C SER A 321 -23.69 8.29 12.30
N ILE A 322 -23.43 7.05 11.92
CA ILE A 322 -24.26 6.36 10.94
C ILE A 322 -25.48 5.77 11.60
N THR A 323 -26.62 5.93 10.94
CA THR A 323 -27.90 5.45 11.45
C THR A 323 -27.98 3.93 11.31
N LEU A 324 -28.60 3.24 12.27
CA LEU A 324 -28.80 1.78 12.22
C LEU A 324 -29.43 1.31 10.90
N ALA A 325 -30.41 2.05 10.36
CA ALA A 325 -31.04 1.75 9.07
C ALA A 325 -30.05 1.80 7.87
N GLN A 326 -29.04 2.68 7.91
CA GLN A 326 -28.01 2.72 6.87
C GLN A 326 -27.07 1.51 7.00
N GLN A 327 -26.75 1.11 8.24
CA GLN A 327 -25.96 -0.07 8.51
C GLN A 327 -26.67 -1.33 8.00
N GLU A 328 -27.97 -1.49 8.24
CA GLU A 328 -28.76 -2.62 7.72
C GLU A 328 -28.69 -2.72 6.18
N ILE A 329 -28.88 -1.60 5.47
CA ILE A 329 -28.80 -1.57 4.00
C ILE A 329 -27.39 -1.94 3.51
N ILE A 330 -26.34 -1.47 4.21
CA ILE A 330 -24.94 -1.83 3.88
C ILE A 330 -24.70 -3.32 4.12
N MET A 331 -25.26 -3.89 5.19
CA MET A 331 -25.19 -5.33 5.46
C MET A 331 -25.93 -6.15 4.39
N GLU A 332 -27.09 -5.68 3.91
CA GLU A 332 -27.80 -6.31 2.78
C GLU A 332 -26.98 -6.28 1.48
N CYS A 333 -26.14 -5.26 1.28
CA CYS A 333 -25.28 -5.16 0.09
C CYS A 333 -24.25 -6.30 0.00
N LEU A 334 -23.85 -6.91 1.12
CA LEU A 334 -22.98 -8.10 1.13
C LEU A 334 -23.66 -9.35 0.56
N GLN A 335 -24.99 -9.40 0.55
CA GLN A 335 -25.76 -10.56 0.06
C GLN A 335 -26.02 -10.49 -1.45
N LEU A 336 -25.66 -9.39 -2.11
CA LEU A 336 -25.86 -9.22 -3.55
C LEU A 336 -24.93 -10.14 -4.35
N PRO A 337 -25.31 -10.61 -5.55
CA PRO A 337 -24.50 -11.56 -6.32
C PRO A 337 -23.21 -10.95 -6.88
N ASP A 338 -23.12 -9.62 -7.03
CA ASP A 338 -21.98 -8.93 -7.65
C ASP A 338 -20.77 -8.84 -6.71
N GLU A 339 -19.67 -9.47 -7.13
CA GLU A 339 -18.40 -9.48 -6.41
C GLU A 339 -17.79 -8.09 -6.20
N THR A 340 -17.97 -7.16 -7.13
CA THR A 340 -17.41 -5.81 -7.03
C THR A 340 -18.10 -5.03 -5.91
N LEU A 341 -19.43 -5.13 -5.85
CA LEU A 341 -20.23 -4.55 -4.77
C LEU A 341 -19.85 -5.13 -3.42
N LYS A 342 -19.65 -6.45 -3.32
CA LYS A 342 -19.22 -7.09 -2.06
C LYS A 342 -17.87 -6.53 -1.61
N LEU A 343 -16.86 -6.50 -2.48
CA LEU A 343 -15.54 -5.98 -2.12
C LEU A 343 -15.57 -4.55 -1.62
N LYS A 344 -16.30 -3.67 -2.32
CA LYS A 344 -16.45 -2.27 -1.89
C LYS A 344 -17.25 -2.14 -0.60
N THR A 345 -18.26 -2.98 -0.39
CA THR A 345 -19.01 -3.03 0.88
C THR A 345 -18.11 -3.48 2.04
N LEU A 346 -17.20 -4.42 1.81
CA LEU A 346 -16.23 -4.87 2.81
C LEU A 346 -15.22 -3.76 3.17
N GLU A 347 -14.74 -3.01 2.16
CA GLU A 347 -13.93 -1.81 2.38
C GLU A 347 -14.68 -0.79 3.24
N LEU A 348 -15.96 -0.54 2.93
CA LEU A 348 -16.81 0.35 3.71
C LEU A 348 -16.97 -0.13 5.16
N LEU A 349 -17.29 -1.40 5.38
CA LEU A 349 -17.45 -1.97 6.72
C LEU A 349 -16.18 -1.85 7.57
N PHE A 350 -15.00 -1.96 6.96
CA PHE A 350 -13.74 -1.72 7.65
C PHE A 350 -13.64 -0.28 8.17
N HIS A 351 -14.07 0.71 7.40
CA HIS A 351 -14.08 2.11 7.83
C HIS A 351 -15.19 2.45 8.84
N LEU A 352 -16.27 1.67 8.84
CA LEU A 352 -17.41 1.81 9.76
C LEU A 352 -17.21 1.15 11.12
N ALA A 353 -16.16 0.36 11.28
CA ALA A 353 -15.91 -0.39 12.49
C ALA A 353 -15.71 0.57 13.68
N ASN A 354 -16.44 0.27 14.75
CA ASN A 354 -16.38 0.92 16.04
C ASN A 354 -16.51 -0.15 17.16
N PRO A 355 -16.20 0.18 18.42
CA PRO A 355 -16.25 -0.79 19.52
C PRO A 355 -17.61 -1.49 19.66
N SER A 356 -18.71 -0.79 19.36
CA SER A 356 -20.08 -1.33 19.49
C SER A 356 -20.48 -2.31 18.38
N ASN A 357 -19.92 -2.18 17.17
CA ASN A 357 -20.37 -2.93 15.99
C ASN A 357 -19.32 -3.94 15.47
N VAL A 358 -18.06 -3.87 15.93
CA VAL A 358 -16.96 -4.68 15.41
C VAL A 358 -17.24 -6.18 15.47
N GLN A 359 -17.92 -6.65 16.51
CA GLN A 359 -18.25 -8.08 16.66
C GLN A 359 -19.19 -8.58 15.56
N ALA A 360 -20.22 -7.79 15.24
CA ALA A 360 -21.18 -8.13 14.18
C ALA A 360 -20.54 -8.05 12.80
N ILE A 361 -19.69 -7.04 12.57
CA ILE A 361 -18.95 -6.87 11.32
C ILE A 361 -17.99 -8.05 11.11
N CYS A 362 -17.11 -8.36 12.06
CA CYS A 362 -16.13 -9.42 11.90
C CYS A 362 -16.79 -10.80 11.73
N LYS A 363 -17.93 -11.07 12.37
CA LYS A 363 -18.70 -12.32 12.14
C LYS A 363 -19.11 -12.46 10.66
N LYS A 364 -19.55 -11.36 10.04
CA LYS A 364 -19.98 -11.34 8.64
C LYS A 364 -18.80 -11.37 7.67
N LEU A 365 -17.70 -10.70 8.01
CA LEU A 365 -16.43 -10.82 7.28
C LEU A 365 -15.92 -12.28 7.28
N MET A 366 -16.06 -12.99 8.41
CA MET A 366 -15.71 -14.41 8.52
C MET A 366 -16.59 -15.31 7.63
N GLU A 367 -17.92 -15.10 7.63
CA GLU A 367 -18.82 -15.80 6.70
C GLU A 367 -18.39 -15.61 5.24
N PHE A 368 -17.96 -14.39 4.87
CA PHE A 368 -17.47 -14.09 3.53
C PHE A 368 -16.08 -14.69 3.24
N LEU A 369 -15.20 -14.74 4.24
CA LEU A 369 -13.87 -15.38 4.12
C LEU A 369 -14.02 -16.87 3.77
N ILE A 370 -14.94 -17.56 4.44
CA ILE A 370 -15.23 -18.99 4.23
C ILE A 370 -15.82 -19.21 2.82
N ALA A 371 -16.74 -18.35 2.39
CA ALA A 371 -17.41 -18.49 1.10
C ALA A 371 -16.55 -18.09 -0.12
N SER A 372 -15.53 -17.24 0.06
CA SER A 372 -14.67 -16.78 -1.04
C SER A 372 -13.85 -17.92 -1.64
N THR A 373 -13.58 -17.87 -2.95
CA THR A 373 -12.70 -18.85 -3.65
C THR A 373 -11.36 -18.26 -4.07
N ASN A 374 -11.21 -16.93 -4.07
CA ASN A 374 -10.02 -16.25 -4.55
C ASN A 374 -8.99 -16.06 -3.43
N VAL A 375 -7.76 -16.54 -3.66
CA VAL A 375 -6.66 -16.58 -2.70
C VAL A 375 -6.22 -15.18 -2.25
N ASP A 376 -6.00 -14.26 -3.17
CA ASP A 376 -5.54 -12.90 -2.86
C ASP A 376 -6.56 -12.14 -2.01
N LYS A 377 -7.84 -12.28 -2.37
CA LYS A 377 -8.96 -11.68 -1.62
C LYS A 377 -9.07 -12.28 -0.21
N LYS A 378 -8.91 -13.60 -0.07
CA LYS A 378 -8.92 -14.26 1.25
C LYS A 378 -7.82 -13.71 2.15
N LYS A 379 -6.61 -13.55 1.62
CA LYS A 379 -5.48 -12.97 2.35
C LYS A 379 -5.76 -11.56 2.83
N GLU A 380 -6.24 -10.68 1.95
CA GLU A 380 -6.55 -9.30 2.30
C GLU A 380 -7.65 -9.20 3.37
N LEU A 381 -8.70 -10.01 3.25
CA LEU A 381 -9.80 -10.05 4.22
C LEU A 381 -9.35 -10.56 5.59
N ALA A 382 -8.57 -11.64 5.61
CA ALA A 382 -8.02 -12.19 6.85
C ALA A 382 -7.18 -11.14 7.60
N LEU A 383 -6.31 -10.41 6.88
CA LEU A 383 -5.52 -9.31 7.46
C LEU A 383 -6.41 -8.18 8.00
N LYS A 384 -7.46 -7.78 7.25
CA LYS A 384 -8.39 -6.74 7.71
C LYS A 384 -9.17 -7.16 8.96
N ILE A 385 -9.63 -8.42 9.04
CA ILE A 385 -10.34 -8.95 10.23
C ILE A 385 -9.42 -8.91 11.45
N LEU A 386 -8.16 -9.35 11.30
CA LEU A 386 -7.17 -9.31 12.39
C LEU A 386 -6.92 -7.87 12.84
N GLN A 387 -6.70 -6.94 11.92
CA GLN A 387 -6.51 -5.52 12.23
C GLN A 387 -7.71 -4.88 12.94
N LEU A 388 -8.95 -5.21 12.53
CA LEU A 388 -10.15 -4.73 13.21
C LEU A 388 -10.27 -5.29 14.62
N SER A 389 -10.02 -6.59 14.76
CA SER A 389 -10.10 -7.26 16.06
C SER A 389 -9.05 -6.70 17.03
N GLU A 390 -7.86 -6.36 16.56
CA GLU A 390 -6.80 -5.75 17.38
C GLU A 390 -7.21 -4.34 17.83
N LYS A 391 -7.67 -3.49 16.89
CA LYS A 391 -7.99 -2.08 17.16
C LYS A 391 -9.17 -1.86 18.12
N PHE A 392 -10.17 -2.72 18.10
CA PHE A 392 -11.43 -2.52 18.83
C PHE A 392 -11.70 -3.63 19.88
N SER A 393 -10.67 -4.36 20.31
CA SER A 393 -10.81 -5.42 21.30
C SER A 393 -11.04 -4.87 22.71
N ASP A 394 -12.32 -4.69 23.09
CA ASP A 394 -12.67 -4.44 24.50
C ASP A 394 -12.57 -5.72 25.35
N LYS A 395 -12.78 -6.89 24.72
CA LYS A 395 -12.69 -8.23 25.34
C LYS A 395 -11.62 -9.07 24.66
N GLN A 396 -10.53 -9.33 25.37
CA GLN A 396 -9.40 -10.13 24.87
C GLN A 396 -9.78 -11.59 24.55
N GLU A 397 -10.80 -12.15 25.22
CA GLU A 397 -11.34 -13.49 24.91
C GLU A 397 -11.93 -13.57 23.49
N TRP A 398 -12.68 -12.54 23.09
CA TRP A 398 -13.28 -12.48 21.76
C TRP A 398 -12.21 -12.33 20.68
N PHE A 399 -11.20 -11.49 20.93
CA PHE A 399 -10.05 -11.31 20.04
C PHE A 399 -9.34 -12.63 19.74
N ILE A 400 -9.09 -13.46 20.76
CA ILE A 400 -8.47 -14.78 20.58
C ILE A 400 -9.39 -15.70 19.78
N SER A 401 -10.67 -15.76 20.13
CA SER A 401 -11.63 -16.65 19.46
C SER A 401 -11.72 -16.36 17.96
N ILE A 402 -11.69 -15.08 17.57
CA ILE A 402 -11.79 -14.68 16.16
C ILE A 402 -10.46 -14.86 15.44
N SER A 403 -9.34 -14.52 16.09
CA SER A 403 -7.99 -14.70 15.53
C SER A 403 -7.69 -16.17 15.24
N LEU A 404 -8.01 -17.06 16.18
CA LEU A 404 -7.89 -18.51 15.96
C LEU A 404 -8.80 -19.00 14.84
N SER A 405 -9.98 -18.40 14.67
CA SER A 405 -10.89 -18.77 13.59
C SER A 405 -10.40 -18.29 12.22
N VAL A 406 -9.78 -17.10 12.15
CA VAL A 406 -9.12 -16.61 10.92
C VAL A 406 -7.94 -17.50 10.53
N LEU A 407 -7.10 -17.88 11.51
CA LEU A 407 -5.93 -18.73 11.26
C LEU A 407 -6.30 -20.13 10.75
N MET A 408 -7.44 -20.68 11.15
CA MET A 408 -7.90 -21.96 10.60
C MET A 408 -8.25 -21.85 9.12
N GLU A 409 -9.01 -20.83 8.74
CA GLU A 409 -9.54 -20.67 7.38
C GLU A 409 -8.51 -20.12 6.38
N ALA A 410 -7.62 -19.25 6.83
CA ALA A 410 -6.70 -18.51 5.96
C ALA A 410 -5.24 -18.48 6.45
N GLY A 411 -4.88 -19.32 7.44
CA GLY A 411 -3.56 -19.29 8.07
C GLY A 411 -2.39 -19.64 7.15
N GLU A 412 -2.61 -20.39 6.07
CA GLU A 412 -1.57 -20.66 5.04
C GLU A 412 -1.20 -19.40 4.25
N LEU A 413 -2.16 -18.48 4.09
CA LEU A 413 -2.02 -17.29 3.25
C LEU A 413 -1.44 -16.09 4.03
N LEU A 414 -1.42 -16.20 5.36
CA LEU A 414 -1.00 -15.13 6.27
C LEU A 414 0.50 -15.21 6.55
N PRO A 415 1.18 -14.05 6.70
CA PRO A 415 2.58 -14.05 7.10
C PRO A 415 2.73 -14.55 8.54
N THR A 416 3.81 -15.29 8.80
CA THR A 416 4.13 -15.86 10.11
C THR A 416 4.28 -14.81 11.23
N SER A 417 4.46 -13.53 10.87
CA SER A 417 4.49 -12.40 11.78
C SER A 417 3.16 -12.21 12.53
N GLU A 418 2.01 -12.41 11.88
CA GLU A 418 0.70 -12.25 12.53
C GLU A 418 0.44 -13.35 13.57
N ALA A 419 0.83 -14.60 13.27
CA ALA A 419 0.79 -15.69 14.22
C ALA A 419 1.68 -15.42 15.44
N ASN A 420 2.90 -14.89 15.22
CA ASN A 420 3.80 -14.51 16.32
C ASN A 420 3.24 -13.39 17.20
N LYS A 421 2.57 -12.39 16.61
CA LYS A 421 1.89 -11.34 17.37
C LYS A 421 0.80 -11.92 18.26
N ILE A 422 -0.03 -12.81 17.73
CA ILE A 422 -1.08 -13.49 18.50
C ILE A 422 -0.47 -14.31 19.65
N ILE A 423 0.61 -15.07 19.39
CA ILE A 423 1.32 -15.82 20.43
C ILE A 423 1.85 -14.90 21.55
N ASN A 424 2.43 -13.76 21.19
CA ASN A 424 2.95 -12.79 22.16
C ASN A 424 1.83 -12.12 22.98
N ILE A 425 0.63 -12.00 22.44
CA ILE A 425 -0.53 -11.51 23.20
C ILE A 425 -1.02 -12.59 24.17
N ILE A 426 -1.10 -13.85 23.72
CA ILE A 426 -1.54 -14.97 24.55
C ILE A 426 -0.55 -15.27 25.68
N SER A 427 0.76 -15.10 25.46
CA SER A 427 1.79 -15.39 26.46
C SER A 427 1.78 -14.42 27.64
N LYS A 428 1.21 -13.22 27.48
CA LYS A 428 1.19 -12.17 28.52
C LYS A 428 0.11 -12.37 29.58
N ASP A 429 -0.96 -13.12 29.29
CA ASP A 429 -2.07 -13.33 30.21
C ASP A 429 -2.42 -14.82 30.36
N ALA A 430 -2.30 -15.33 31.59
CA ALA A 430 -2.56 -16.73 31.91
C ALA A 430 -4.04 -17.13 31.72
N ALA A 431 -4.98 -16.22 31.98
CA ALA A 431 -6.41 -16.49 31.81
C ALA A 431 -6.77 -16.64 30.32
N LEU A 432 -6.15 -15.83 29.47
CA LEU A 432 -6.26 -15.92 28.03
C LEU A 432 -5.64 -17.20 27.48
N LYS A 433 -4.52 -17.63 28.05
CA LYS A 433 -3.87 -18.89 27.68
C LYS A 433 -4.81 -20.08 27.89
N ASP A 434 -5.53 -20.13 29.02
CA ASP A 434 -6.51 -21.20 29.29
C ASP A 434 -7.70 -21.18 28.33
N ILE A 435 -8.16 -20.01 27.91
CA ILE A 435 -9.26 -19.86 26.95
C ILE A 435 -8.81 -20.25 25.53
N ALA A 436 -7.65 -19.75 25.10
CA ALA A 436 -7.02 -20.12 23.84
C ALA A 436 -6.82 -21.64 23.78
N LYS A 437 -6.34 -22.22 24.87
CA LYS A 437 -6.10 -23.65 25.04
C LYS A 437 -7.37 -24.47 24.87
N LYS A 438 -8.46 -24.13 25.58
CA LYS A 438 -9.76 -24.80 25.42
C LYS A 438 -10.30 -24.69 23.99
N SER A 439 -10.17 -23.52 23.37
CA SER A 439 -10.62 -23.30 22.00
C SER A 439 -9.80 -24.12 21.00
N CYS A 440 -8.47 -24.15 21.14
CA CYS A 440 -7.58 -24.97 20.31
C CYS A 440 -7.88 -26.45 20.47
N LEU A 441 -7.98 -26.96 21.71
CA LEU A 441 -8.32 -28.36 22.01
C LEU A 441 -9.66 -28.79 21.40
N GLN A 442 -10.70 -27.95 21.53
CA GLN A 442 -12.02 -28.22 20.95
C GLN A 442 -11.96 -28.30 19.42
N LYS A 443 -11.14 -27.47 18.79
CA LYS A 443 -10.92 -27.44 17.34
C LYS A 443 -10.04 -28.62 16.88
N CYS A 444 -9.06 -29.05 17.69
CA CYS A 444 -8.27 -30.27 17.46
C CYS A 444 -9.14 -31.51 17.35
N ARG A 445 -10.13 -31.64 18.25
CA ARG A 445 -11.03 -32.79 18.29
C ARG A 445 -11.96 -32.91 17.08
N ARG A 446 -12.01 -31.89 16.22
CA ARG A 446 -12.81 -31.87 14.99
C ARG A 446 -12.00 -32.16 13.72
N GLU A 447 -10.68 -32.38 13.84
CA GLU A 447 -9.77 -32.64 12.70
C GLU A 447 -9.71 -31.49 11.66
N GLU A 448 -10.08 -30.26 12.05
CA GLU A 448 -10.13 -29.07 11.18
C GLU A 448 -8.78 -28.30 11.17
N TYR A 449 -7.66 -28.98 10.92
CA TYR A 449 -6.35 -28.33 10.79
C TYR A 449 -5.84 -28.37 9.36
N HIS A 450 -5.78 -27.21 8.73
CA HIS A 450 -5.25 -27.08 7.37
C HIS A 450 -3.96 -26.25 7.33
N SER A 451 -3.73 -25.30 8.27
CA SER A 451 -2.61 -24.36 8.16
C SER A 451 -1.42 -24.60 9.12
N PRO A 452 -0.17 -24.38 8.67
CA PRO A 452 1.02 -24.42 9.56
C PRO A 452 0.98 -23.35 10.67
N SER A 453 0.38 -22.19 10.38
CA SER A 453 0.27 -21.06 11.31
C SER A 453 -0.57 -21.39 12.55
N ILE A 454 -1.66 -22.17 12.40
CA ILE A 454 -2.46 -22.58 13.55
C ILE A 454 -1.74 -23.65 14.38
N ILE A 455 -0.99 -24.57 13.74
CA ILE A 455 -0.13 -25.55 14.43
C ILE A 455 0.87 -24.83 15.33
N LYS A 456 1.50 -23.76 14.84
CA LYS A 456 2.42 -22.94 15.64
C LYS A 456 1.77 -22.36 16.89
N VAL A 457 0.56 -21.80 16.74
CA VAL A 457 -0.17 -21.18 17.86
C VAL A 457 -0.64 -22.25 18.84
N THR A 458 -1.18 -23.37 18.36
CA THR A 458 -1.68 -24.46 19.21
C THR A 458 -0.54 -25.04 20.05
N VAL A 459 0.60 -25.28 19.42
CA VAL A 459 1.78 -25.89 20.04
C VAL A 459 2.39 -24.94 21.11
N SER A 460 2.39 -23.63 20.89
CA SER A 460 2.86 -22.63 21.87
C SER A 460 1.92 -22.48 23.09
N VAL A 461 0.63 -22.74 22.92
CA VAL A 461 -0.38 -22.60 23.98
C VAL A 461 -0.42 -23.81 24.90
N ILE A 462 -0.07 -25.01 24.41
CA ILE A 462 -0.04 -26.24 25.20
C ILE A 462 1.07 -26.14 26.25
N SER A 463 0.74 -26.50 27.49
CA SER A 463 1.66 -26.40 28.63
C SER A 463 1.86 -27.71 29.39
N THR A 464 1.14 -28.79 29.05
CA THR A 464 1.21 -30.08 29.74
C THR A 464 1.40 -31.24 28.78
N LEU A 465 2.06 -32.30 29.26
CA LEU A 465 2.35 -33.50 28.47
C LEU A 465 1.10 -34.31 28.12
N ASP A 466 0.11 -34.39 29.02
CA ASP A 466 -1.10 -35.17 28.81
C ASP A 466 -1.96 -34.59 27.67
N GLU A 467 -2.04 -33.26 27.59
CA GLU A 467 -2.76 -32.56 26.52
C GLU A 467 -2.01 -32.66 25.19
N PHE A 468 -0.68 -32.65 25.26
CA PHE A 468 0.14 -32.86 24.09
C PHE A 468 -0.04 -34.28 23.53
N GLN A 469 -0.15 -35.28 24.40
CA GLN A 469 -0.39 -36.68 24.02
C GLN A 469 -1.73 -36.88 23.29
N GLU A 470 -2.80 -36.16 23.68
CA GLU A 470 -4.10 -36.21 22.98
C GLU A 470 -4.03 -35.60 21.57
N ILE A 471 -3.26 -34.53 21.39
CA ILE A 471 -3.28 -33.72 20.16
C ILE A 471 -2.19 -34.14 19.15
N LEU A 472 -1.10 -34.75 19.63
CA LEU A 472 0.07 -35.10 18.82
C LEU A 472 -0.25 -35.91 17.54
N PRO A 473 -1.14 -36.92 17.54
CA PRO A 473 -1.47 -37.64 16.31
C PRO A 473 -2.08 -36.73 15.23
N VAL A 474 -2.91 -35.77 15.63
CA VAL A 474 -3.59 -34.82 14.74
C VAL A 474 -2.63 -33.73 14.24
N LEU A 475 -1.60 -33.39 15.02
CA LEU A 475 -0.57 -32.44 14.55
C LEU A 475 0.35 -33.11 13.52
N LEU A 476 0.74 -34.37 13.76
CA LEU A 476 1.61 -35.14 12.88
C LEU A 476 0.96 -35.47 11.53
N SER A 477 -0.38 -35.54 11.45
CA SER A 477 -1.09 -35.76 10.19
C SER A 477 -0.99 -34.59 9.20
N PHE A 478 -0.79 -33.36 9.68
CA PHE A 478 -0.76 -32.13 8.88
C PHE A 478 0.60 -31.39 8.96
N SER A 479 1.67 -32.12 9.31
CA SER A 479 3.00 -31.53 9.56
C SER A 479 3.84 -31.36 8.29
N ASP A 480 4.20 -30.12 7.96
CA ASP A 480 5.32 -29.76 7.07
C ASP A 480 6.66 -29.65 7.83
N GLU A 481 7.80 -29.57 7.13
CA GLU A 481 9.14 -29.44 7.74
C GLU A 481 9.22 -28.31 8.79
N GLU A 482 8.70 -27.11 8.51
CA GLU A 482 8.72 -26.00 9.47
C GLU A 482 7.84 -26.28 10.70
N SER A 483 6.63 -26.81 10.50
CA SER A 483 5.71 -27.11 11.59
C SER A 483 6.23 -28.22 12.51
N SER A 484 6.99 -29.16 11.94
CA SER A 484 7.68 -30.20 12.70
C SER A 484 8.71 -29.61 13.66
N THR A 485 9.46 -28.59 13.24
CA THR A 485 10.42 -27.93 14.13
C THR A 485 9.73 -27.23 15.30
N TRP A 486 8.57 -26.60 15.11
CA TRP A 486 7.83 -25.97 16.21
C TRP A 486 7.28 -27.00 17.20
N ILE A 487 6.81 -28.14 16.68
CA ILE A 487 6.40 -29.30 17.47
C ILE A 487 7.56 -29.81 18.33
N LEU A 488 8.74 -30.01 17.72
CA LEU A 488 9.95 -30.44 18.42
C LEU A 488 10.36 -29.45 19.52
N VAL A 489 10.42 -28.15 19.21
CA VAL A 489 10.84 -27.10 20.15
C VAL A 489 9.88 -26.98 21.34
N SER A 490 8.59 -27.13 21.12
CA SER A 490 7.63 -26.99 22.22
C SER A 490 7.55 -28.27 23.05
N LEU A 491 7.75 -29.43 22.43
CA LEU A 491 7.93 -30.67 23.17
C LEU A 491 9.17 -30.65 24.05
N THR A 492 10.29 -30.14 23.55
CA THR A 492 11.51 -30.01 24.36
C THR A 492 11.28 -29.04 25.51
N GLU A 493 10.62 -27.90 25.29
CA GLU A 493 10.24 -26.97 26.36
C GLU A 493 9.31 -27.58 27.41
N ILE A 494 8.30 -28.35 26.98
CA ILE A 494 7.36 -29.01 27.90
C ILE A 494 8.10 -30.11 28.69
N LEU A 495 8.93 -30.91 28.03
CA LEU A 495 9.74 -31.97 28.66
C LEU A 495 10.75 -31.39 29.65
N LEU A 496 11.35 -30.23 29.35
CA LEU A 496 12.23 -29.51 30.29
C LEU A 496 11.47 -28.97 31.50
N LYS A 497 10.18 -28.60 31.35
CA LYS A 497 9.33 -28.13 32.46
C LYS A 497 8.76 -29.27 33.30
N SER A 498 8.47 -30.42 32.69
CA SER A 498 8.01 -31.63 33.38
C SER A 498 9.21 -32.42 33.90
N LYS A 499 9.49 -32.33 35.20
CA LYS A 499 10.61 -33.04 35.85
C LYS A 499 10.58 -34.58 35.68
N GLU A 500 9.46 -35.18 35.27
CA GLU A 500 9.31 -36.61 35.03
C GLU A 500 8.76 -36.88 33.62
N ILE A 501 9.50 -37.64 32.82
CA ILE A 501 9.01 -38.18 31.55
C ILE A 501 8.17 -39.41 31.89
N SER A 502 6.85 -39.33 31.72
CA SER A 502 5.99 -40.49 31.98
C SER A 502 6.34 -41.65 31.03
N PRO A 503 6.56 -42.88 31.52
CA PRO A 503 6.79 -44.06 30.68
C PRO A 503 5.60 -44.37 29.75
N SER A 504 4.40 -43.87 30.07
CA SER A 504 3.22 -43.96 29.20
C SER A 504 3.39 -43.15 27.91
N PHE A 505 4.10 -42.03 27.95
CA PHE A 505 4.31 -41.15 26.80
C PHE A 505 5.35 -41.75 25.83
N ILE A 506 6.42 -42.35 26.36
CA ILE A 506 7.41 -43.09 25.56
C ILE A 506 6.76 -44.29 24.87
N ALA A 507 5.90 -45.04 25.58
CA ALA A 507 5.15 -46.15 25.00
C ALA A 507 4.19 -45.68 23.88
N PHE A 508 3.58 -44.51 24.05
CA PHE A 508 2.71 -43.87 23.05
C PHE A 508 3.47 -43.45 21.78
N LEU A 509 4.63 -42.81 21.92
CA LEU A 509 5.48 -42.44 20.77
C LEU A 509 5.94 -43.68 20.00
N LYS A 510 6.35 -44.74 20.71
CA LYS A 510 6.72 -46.02 20.08
C LYS A 510 5.53 -46.69 19.39
N THR A 511 4.31 -46.57 19.91
CA THR A 511 3.11 -47.10 19.23
C THR A 511 2.71 -46.28 18.00
N LEU A 512 2.96 -44.97 17.98
CA LEU A 512 2.78 -44.15 16.78
C LEU A 512 3.82 -44.46 15.70
N GLU A 513 5.07 -44.71 16.09
CA GLU A 513 6.13 -45.16 15.17
C GLU A 513 5.79 -46.52 14.52
N ILE A 514 5.29 -47.48 15.29
CA ILE A 514 4.93 -48.82 14.81
C ILE A 514 3.75 -48.77 13.82
N LYS A 515 2.83 -47.80 13.97
CA LYS A 515 1.66 -47.66 13.08
C LYS A 515 2.01 -47.12 11.69
N ASN A 516 3.20 -46.55 11.46
CA ASN A 516 3.68 -46.09 10.14
C ASN A 516 2.77 -45.11 9.37
N GLU A 517 1.84 -44.43 10.05
CA GLU A 517 0.84 -43.54 9.42
C GLU A 517 1.33 -42.08 9.26
N TYR A 518 2.52 -41.72 9.76
CA TYR A 518 2.99 -40.32 9.93
C TYR A 518 4.48 -40.14 9.54
N PRO A 519 4.98 -38.92 9.28
CA PRO A 519 6.36 -38.69 8.85
C PRO A 519 7.39 -39.26 9.83
N SER A 520 8.07 -40.34 9.41
CA SER A 520 8.94 -41.15 10.27
C SER A 520 10.19 -40.43 10.79
N GLU A 521 10.63 -39.36 10.13
CA GLU A 521 11.81 -38.58 10.50
C GLU A 521 11.60 -37.83 11.82
N VAL A 522 10.44 -37.17 11.96
CA VAL A 522 10.09 -36.35 13.13
C VAL A 522 9.88 -37.22 14.37
N LEU A 523 9.23 -38.38 14.20
CA LEU A 523 9.04 -39.36 15.27
C LEU A 523 10.37 -39.93 15.77
N LYS A 524 11.33 -40.20 14.87
CA LYS A 524 12.68 -40.64 15.24
C LYS A 524 13.46 -39.55 15.98
N GLN A 525 13.42 -38.32 15.49
CA GLN A 525 14.04 -37.17 16.17
C GLN A 525 13.42 -36.93 17.55
N LEU A 526 12.10 -37.10 17.68
CA LEU A 526 11.39 -37.02 18.97
C LEU A 526 11.81 -38.12 19.92
N LEU A 527 11.86 -39.37 19.47
CA LEU A 527 12.33 -40.49 20.28
C LEU A 527 13.78 -40.27 20.72
N GLN A 528 14.64 -39.79 19.83
CA GLN A 528 16.04 -39.47 20.15
C GLN A 528 16.15 -38.33 21.18
N ILE A 529 15.36 -37.26 21.03
CA ILE A 529 15.31 -36.16 22.01
C ILE A 529 14.80 -36.66 23.36
N VAL A 530 13.75 -37.48 23.40
CA VAL A 530 13.19 -38.04 24.63
C VAL A 530 14.17 -39.01 25.29
N GLU A 531 14.91 -39.81 24.51
CA GLU A 531 15.97 -40.68 25.00
C GLU A 531 17.16 -39.88 25.55
N CYS A 532 17.58 -38.81 24.87
CA CYS A 532 18.62 -37.90 25.35
C CYS A 532 18.21 -37.16 26.63
N LEU A 533 16.96 -36.70 26.72
CA LEU A 533 16.42 -36.02 27.90
C LEU A 533 16.20 -37.00 29.07
N GLY A 534 15.83 -38.25 28.81
CA GLY A 534 15.73 -39.31 29.82
C GLY A 534 17.09 -39.79 30.36
N GLN A 535 18.19 -39.46 29.66
CA GLN A 535 19.57 -39.69 30.10
C GLN A 535 20.16 -38.51 30.88
N LEU A 536 19.50 -37.34 30.89
CA LEU A 536 19.92 -36.24 31.73
C LEU A 536 19.57 -36.56 33.19
N PRO A 537 20.52 -36.51 34.13
CA PRO A 537 20.17 -36.58 35.54
C PRO A 537 19.23 -35.42 35.85
N GLY A 538 18.17 -35.68 36.64
CA GLY A 538 17.25 -34.64 37.07
C GLY A 538 18.03 -33.49 37.71
N VAL A 539 18.19 -32.39 36.99
CA VAL A 539 18.83 -31.20 37.54
C VAL A 539 17.78 -30.54 38.42
N ASP A 540 17.97 -30.64 39.72
CA ASP A 540 17.27 -29.80 40.68
C ASP A 540 17.64 -28.33 40.38
N LEU A 541 16.73 -27.60 39.73
CA LEU A 541 16.82 -26.12 39.63
C LEU A 541 16.60 -25.42 41.00
N ASN A 542 16.84 -26.12 42.11
CA ASN A 542 16.77 -25.62 43.48
C ASN A 542 18.12 -25.73 44.22
N GLU A 543 19.22 -26.09 43.57
CA GLU A 543 20.53 -25.83 44.16
C GLU A 543 20.80 -24.32 44.14
N GLU A 544 21.24 -23.77 45.27
CA GLU A 544 21.74 -22.40 45.38
C GLU A 544 22.87 -22.23 44.36
N VAL A 545 22.53 -21.66 43.20
CA VAL A 545 23.51 -21.30 42.18
C VAL A 545 24.46 -20.30 42.84
N ASP A 546 25.71 -20.72 43.11
CA ASP A 546 26.76 -19.81 43.57
C ASP A 546 26.89 -18.69 42.53
N PRO A 547 26.38 -17.47 42.83
CA PRO A 547 26.34 -16.39 41.86
C PRO A 547 27.74 -15.86 41.54
N SER A 548 28.75 -16.31 42.29
CA SER A 548 30.15 -15.92 42.10
C SER A 548 30.97 -16.88 41.24
N LEU A 549 30.41 -18.04 40.83
CA LEU A 549 31.06 -19.03 39.95
C LEU A 549 32.50 -19.38 40.38
N THR A 550 32.72 -19.57 41.69
CA THR A 550 34.06 -19.72 42.28
C THR A 550 34.87 -20.91 41.73
N PHE A 551 34.20 -21.95 41.20
CA PHE A 551 34.88 -23.09 40.58
C PHE A 551 35.69 -22.72 39.33
N LEU A 552 35.40 -21.58 38.69
CA LEU A 552 36.14 -21.09 37.52
C LEU A 552 37.41 -20.32 37.90
N ASP A 553 37.61 -20.01 39.19
CA ASP A 553 38.72 -19.17 39.64
C ASP A 553 40.08 -19.84 39.43
N SER A 554 40.18 -21.15 39.62
CA SER A 554 41.41 -21.91 39.35
C SER A 554 41.78 -21.87 37.87
N PHE A 555 40.78 -21.97 36.99
CA PHE A 555 40.96 -21.92 35.54
C PHE A 555 41.37 -20.53 35.05
N VAL A 556 40.83 -19.47 35.65
CA VAL A 556 41.21 -18.08 35.33
C VAL A 556 42.62 -17.77 35.82
N VAL A 557 43.02 -18.26 37.00
CA VAL A 557 44.39 -18.10 37.53
C VAL A 557 45.40 -18.81 36.63
N GLU A 558 45.13 -20.07 36.25
CA GLU A 558 45.99 -20.84 35.34
C GLU A 558 46.09 -20.19 33.94
N ALA A 559 45.02 -19.55 33.46
CA ALA A 559 45.03 -18.83 32.20
C ALA A 559 45.83 -17.51 32.25
N LEU A 560 45.85 -16.82 33.40
CA LEU A 560 46.61 -15.59 33.61
C LEU A 560 48.11 -15.87 33.81
N GLU A 561 48.47 -16.96 34.48
CA GLU A 561 49.87 -17.43 34.60
C GLU A 561 50.48 -17.76 33.24
N ASN A 562 49.66 -18.23 32.30
CA ASN A 562 50.05 -18.50 30.92
C ASN A 562 50.09 -17.24 30.01
N SER A 563 50.22 -16.04 30.58
CA SER A 563 50.39 -14.77 29.88
C SER A 563 49.24 -14.35 28.95
N ARG A 564 48.00 -14.77 29.24
CA ARG A 564 46.81 -14.28 28.54
C ARG A 564 46.30 -12.98 29.16
N SER A 565 45.80 -12.06 28.33
CA SER A 565 45.32 -10.75 28.77
C SER A 565 44.03 -10.86 29.60
N CYS A 566 43.93 -10.03 30.65
CA CYS A 566 42.73 -9.95 31.49
C CYS A 566 41.51 -9.50 30.67
N TYR A 567 40.34 -9.99 31.06
CA TYR A 567 39.07 -9.59 30.48
C TYR A 567 38.82 -8.08 30.64
N LEU A 568 38.52 -7.41 29.53
CA LEU A 568 38.07 -6.01 29.50
C LEU A 568 36.54 -5.95 29.50
N PRO A 569 35.90 -5.30 30.50
CA PRO A 569 34.46 -5.12 30.55
C PRO A 569 33.91 -4.39 29.32
N SER A 570 32.65 -4.64 28.98
CA SER A 570 31.98 -4.12 27.77
C SER A 570 32.08 -2.60 27.65
N SER A 571 31.99 -1.87 28.76
CA SER A 571 32.13 -0.40 28.81
C SER A 571 33.52 0.09 28.39
N CYS A 572 34.58 -0.65 28.70
CA CYS A 572 35.94 -0.31 28.31
C CYS A 572 36.26 -0.73 26.86
N ARG A 573 35.56 -1.73 26.32
CA ARG A 573 35.66 -2.12 24.90
C ARG A 573 35.07 -1.08 23.96
N VAL A 574 33.95 -0.46 24.34
CA VAL A 574 33.33 0.63 23.57
C VAL A 574 34.22 1.87 23.53
N ALA A 575 34.89 2.19 24.64
CA ALA A 575 35.87 3.28 24.68
C ALA A 575 37.09 3.01 23.79
N ALA A 576 37.59 1.76 23.73
CA ALA A 576 38.70 1.38 22.85
C ALA A 576 38.33 1.46 21.36
N LEU A 577 37.09 1.09 20.99
CA LEU A 577 36.57 1.20 19.63
C LEU A 577 36.34 2.66 19.19
N SER A 578 35.91 3.52 20.11
CA SER A 578 35.68 4.95 19.82
C SER A 578 36.95 5.77 19.61
N VAL A 579 38.13 5.25 20.02
CA VAL A 579 39.42 5.90 19.76
C VAL A 579 39.90 5.59 18.33
N ASP A 580 39.57 4.42 17.79
CA ASP A 580 39.93 4.01 16.42
C ASP A 580 39.02 4.61 15.33
N GLU A 581 37.76 4.95 15.64
CA GLU A 581 36.85 5.64 14.69
C GLU A 581 37.20 7.13 14.50
N SER A 582 37.79 7.78 15.52
CA SER A 582 38.21 9.20 15.43
C SER A 582 39.40 9.45 14.49
N ALA A 583 40.10 8.39 14.05
CA ALA A 583 41.15 8.47 13.03
C ALA A 583 40.62 8.25 11.59
N ALA A 584 39.40 7.75 11.43
CA ALA A 584 38.77 7.48 10.13
C ALA A 584 37.80 8.60 9.68
N GLU A 585 37.35 9.47 10.59
CA GLU A 585 36.37 10.52 10.31
C GLU A 585 36.95 11.89 9.87
N PHE A 586 38.24 11.96 9.48
CA PHE A 586 38.79 13.16 8.81
C PHE A 586 38.75 13.12 7.27
N ARG A 587 37.95 12.22 6.69
CA ARG A 587 37.66 12.18 5.26
C ARG A 587 36.21 11.79 5.03
N ASN A 588 35.29 12.73 5.20
CA ASN A 588 34.09 12.95 4.37
C ASN A 588 33.11 13.89 5.10
N ASP A 589 33.48 15.17 5.20
CA ASP A 589 32.50 16.24 5.38
C ASP A 589 32.03 16.68 3.99
N SER A 590 30.78 16.38 3.64
CA SER A 590 29.83 17.30 2.97
C SER A 590 28.62 16.53 2.42
N LEU A 591 27.46 16.68 3.08
CA LEU A 591 26.20 17.21 2.52
C LEU A 591 24.97 16.69 3.27
N ASP A 592 24.12 17.65 3.61
CA ASP A 592 22.91 17.58 4.41
C ASP A 592 21.80 16.66 3.88
N TYR A 593 21.06 16.11 4.83
CA TYR A 593 19.75 15.48 4.64
C TYR A 593 18.64 16.53 4.52
N SER A 594 17.77 16.38 3.52
CA SER A 594 16.33 16.58 3.70
C SER A 594 15.54 15.65 2.78
N GLU A 595 14.57 14.97 3.38
CA GLU A 595 13.65 13.99 2.78
C GLU A 595 12.68 14.67 1.80
N VAL A 596 12.44 14.07 0.62
CA VAL A 596 11.09 13.84 0.05
C VAL A 596 11.14 12.62 -0.87
N SER A 597 10.21 11.70 -0.63
CA SER A 597 9.86 10.50 -1.38
C SER A 597 9.18 10.82 -2.72
N PHE A 598 9.55 10.11 -3.80
CA PHE A 598 8.60 9.74 -4.87
C PHE A 598 9.02 8.46 -5.61
N VAL A 599 7.99 7.72 -5.96
CA VAL A 599 7.90 6.40 -6.58
C VAL A 599 8.03 6.50 -8.10
N HIS A 600 8.70 5.54 -8.74
CA HIS A 600 8.39 5.03 -10.09
C HIS A 600 8.94 3.59 -10.21
N ASP A 601 8.06 2.60 -10.32
CA ASP A 601 7.54 2.01 -11.56
C ASP A 601 8.60 1.21 -12.34
N SER A 602 8.55 -0.10 -12.14
CA SER A 602 9.21 -1.09 -12.99
C SER A 602 8.24 -1.58 -14.07
N VAL A 603 8.53 -1.22 -15.32
CA VAL A 603 8.03 -1.91 -16.51
C VAL A 603 9.15 -2.77 -17.07
N TYR A 604 8.76 -4.00 -17.40
CA TYR A 604 9.50 -5.12 -17.97
C TYR A 604 10.51 -4.81 -19.09
N SER A 605 11.62 -5.57 -19.09
CA SER A 605 11.98 -6.63 -20.08
C SER A 605 13.53 -6.75 -20.27
N PRO A 606 14.08 -7.71 -21.05
CA PRO A 606 14.14 -9.14 -20.75
C PRO A 606 15.54 -9.78 -20.97
N SER A 607 15.69 -11.04 -20.55
CA SER A 607 16.61 -12.07 -21.08
C SER A 607 18.12 -11.90 -20.86
N GLN A 608 18.75 -12.88 -20.19
CA GLN A 608 19.74 -13.80 -20.80
C GLN A 608 20.28 -14.83 -19.78
N LYS A 609 19.94 -16.09 -20.05
CA LYS A 609 20.70 -17.34 -19.89
C LYS A 609 21.75 -17.44 -18.76
N SER A 610 21.43 -18.28 -17.78
CA SER A 610 22.36 -18.97 -16.87
C SER A 610 23.31 -19.91 -17.63
N PRO A 611 24.52 -20.14 -17.08
CA PRO A 611 24.79 -21.50 -16.60
C PRO A 611 25.55 -21.56 -15.25
N THR A 612 25.01 -22.39 -14.37
CA THR A 612 25.60 -23.44 -13.53
C THR A 612 27.09 -23.42 -13.07
N TYR A 613 27.23 -23.80 -11.79
CA TYR A 613 28.26 -24.63 -11.12
C TYR A 613 29.31 -24.00 -10.16
N SER A 614 29.26 -24.56 -8.93
CA SER A 614 30.33 -24.94 -7.97
C SER A 614 31.23 -23.91 -7.30
N GLU A 615 30.92 -23.71 -6.01
CA GLU A 615 31.75 -23.97 -4.81
C GLU A 615 33.30 -23.89 -4.84
N PHE A 616 33.77 -23.13 -3.84
CA PHE A 616 34.95 -23.32 -2.97
C PHE A 616 36.32 -23.66 -3.59
N SER A 617 37.29 -22.77 -3.43
CA SER A 617 38.39 -22.90 -2.44
C SER A 617 39.47 -21.83 -2.65
N SER A 618 40.01 -21.37 -1.51
CA SER A 618 41.11 -20.39 -1.32
C SER A 618 42.40 -20.79 -2.07
N PRO A 619 43.42 -19.90 -2.26
CA PRO A 619 44.32 -19.59 -1.13
C PRO A 619 45.16 -18.27 -1.18
N SER A 620 45.69 -17.94 0.00
CA SER A 620 47.00 -17.34 0.35
C SER A 620 47.65 -16.23 -0.51
N THR A 621 48.17 -15.19 0.18
CA THR A 621 49.63 -14.93 0.24
C THR A 621 50.00 -13.88 1.30
N SER A 622 51.06 -14.22 2.02
CA SER A 622 51.80 -13.50 3.07
C SER A 622 52.67 -12.36 2.54
N PHE A 623 52.95 -11.33 3.35
CA PHE A 623 54.31 -10.74 3.46
C PHE A 623 54.52 -9.99 4.79
N GLN A 624 55.73 -10.14 5.33
CA GLN A 624 56.20 -9.75 6.67
C GLN A 624 56.83 -8.35 6.74
N SER A 625 56.75 -7.79 7.96
CA SER A 625 57.69 -6.95 8.72
C SER A 625 58.25 -5.63 8.15
N LEU A 626 58.12 -4.57 8.95
CA LEU A 626 59.24 -3.71 9.38
C LEU A 626 58.87 -2.91 10.64
N THR A 627 59.88 -2.73 11.48
CA THR A 627 59.99 -2.26 12.87
C THR A 627 59.85 -0.74 13.07
N ALA A 628 59.30 -0.30 14.22
CA ALA A 628 59.93 0.65 15.16
C ALA A 628 58.97 1.09 16.28
N GLU A 629 59.35 0.83 17.52
CA GLU A 629 58.76 1.41 18.75
C GLU A 629 59.19 2.88 18.91
N LYS A 630 58.27 3.73 19.40
CA LYS A 630 58.60 4.84 20.32
C LYS A 630 57.35 5.35 21.05
N ASP A 631 57.36 5.05 22.34
CA ASP A 631 56.68 5.62 23.50
C ASP A 631 55.77 6.85 23.32
N LEU A 632 54.54 6.71 23.82
CA LEU A 632 53.77 7.75 24.52
C LEU A 632 52.65 7.07 25.34
N GLN A 633 52.87 6.89 26.66
CA GLN A 633 51.78 6.75 27.62
C GLN A 633 51.42 8.13 28.20
N PRO A 634 50.13 8.38 28.47
CA PRO A 634 49.72 8.61 29.86
C PRO A 634 48.26 8.09 30.14
N PRO A 635 47.69 8.25 31.34
CA PRO A 635 48.12 7.69 32.62
C PRO A 635 46.92 7.06 33.37
N PHE A 636 46.68 5.75 33.33
CA PHE A 636 45.71 5.10 34.23
C PHE A 636 46.05 3.63 34.48
N THR A 637 47.05 3.37 35.32
CA THR A 637 47.30 2.04 35.89
C THR A 637 47.68 2.26 37.35
N THR A 638 46.84 1.83 38.29
CA THR A 638 47.28 0.84 39.31
C THR A 638 46.12 0.27 40.14
N LYS A 639 44.85 0.64 39.87
CA LYS A 639 43.72 0.20 40.73
C LYS A 639 42.88 -0.97 40.22
N SER A 640 43.00 -1.37 38.95
CA SER A 640 42.18 -2.44 38.36
C SER A 640 42.88 -3.81 38.26
N GLN A 641 44.21 -3.88 38.48
CA GLN A 641 44.94 -5.16 38.44
C GLN A 641 44.78 -6.02 39.70
N ASN A 642 44.42 -5.42 40.85
CA ASN A 642 44.44 -6.13 42.14
C ASN A 642 43.11 -6.78 42.54
N VAL A 643 42.08 -6.80 41.69
CA VAL A 643 40.76 -7.39 42.04
C VAL A 643 40.78 -8.92 41.91
N TRP A 644 41.65 -9.46 41.06
CA TRP A 644 41.66 -10.87 40.67
C TRP A 644 42.87 -11.66 41.22
N THR A 645 43.69 -11.04 42.08
CA THR A 645 44.73 -11.73 42.86
C THR A 645 44.17 -12.25 44.20
N GLU A 646 44.79 -13.26 44.80
CA GLU A 646 44.35 -13.83 46.10
C GLU A 646 44.24 -12.75 47.21
N GLU A 647 45.13 -11.75 47.22
CA GLU A 647 45.13 -10.65 48.18
C GLU A 647 43.92 -9.69 48.01
N GLY A 648 43.48 -9.45 46.77
CA GLY A 648 42.31 -8.63 46.47
C GLY A 648 41.01 -9.23 46.98
N ARG A 649 40.85 -10.55 46.83
CA ARG A 649 39.65 -11.29 47.25
C ARG A 649 39.56 -11.49 48.77
N ASN A 650 40.69 -11.60 49.46
CA ASN A 650 40.71 -11.64 50.94
C ASN A 650 40.28 -10.29 51.57
N SER A 651 40.45 -9.16 50.88
CA SER A 651 39.96 -7.86 51.33
C SER A 651 38.44 -7.69 51.21
N ILE A 652 37.79 -8.42 50.29
CA ILE A 652 36.34 -8.39 50.06
C ILE A 652 35.61 -9.35 51.01
N LYS A 653 36.20 -10.52 51.33
CA LYS A 653 35.67 -11.44 52.36
C LYS A 653 35.58 -10.79 53.75
N ASN A 654 36.50 -9.89 54.11
CA ASN A 654 36.45 -9.17 55.39
C ASN A 654 35.41 -8.03 55.46
N LYS A 655 34.76 -7.65 54.34
CA LYS A 655 33.69 -6.64 54.32
C LYS A 655 32.26 -7.21 54.36
N HIS A 656 32.08 -8.51 54.07
CA HIS A 656 30.78 -9.18 54.18
C HIS A 656 30.56 -9.96 55.50
N GLY A 657 31.53 -9.91 56.43
CA GLY A 657 31.43 -10.50 57.77
C GLY A 657 30.88 -9.59 58.88
N SER A 658 30.34 -8.41 58.56
CA SER A 658 29.76 -7.50 59.57
C SER A 658 28.52 -6.74 59.05
N SER A 659 27.39 -7.44 58.94
CA SER A 659 26.04 -6.84 58.98
C SER A 659 24.97 -7.93 59.01
N SER A 660 25.01 -8.77 60.05
CA SER A 660 23.90 -9.64 60.43
C SER A 660 23.72 -9.60 61.96
N GLU A 661 23.49 -8.39 62.48
CA GLU A 661 22.87 -8.15 63.78
C GLU A 661 22.05 -6.87 63.61
N VAL A 662 20.76 -7.02 63.32
CA VAL A 662 19.60 -6.26 63.84
C VAL A 662 18.40 -6.71 63.01
N ASP A 663 17.79 -7.82 63.39
CA ASP A 663 16.38 -8.13 63.11
C ASP A 663 15.91 -9.22 64.08
N ALA A 664 15.60 -8.81 65.32
CA ALA A 664 14.68 -9.52 66.25
C ALA A 664 14.61 -8.81 67.61
N ALA A 665 14.15 -7.56 67.64
CA ALA A 665 13.64 -6.96 68.87
C ALA A 665 12.58 -5.92 68.52
N LYS A 666 11.31 -6.36 68.47
CA LYS A 666 10.13 -5.64 69.00
C LYS A 666 8.84 -6.34 68.60
N SER A 667 8.32 -7.13 69.53
CA SER A 667 6.92 -7.50 69.64
C SER A 667 6.39 -7.06 71.01
N THR A 668 6.30 -5.75 71.26
CA THR A 668 5.47 -5.17 72.33
C THR A 668 5.31 -3.67 72.07
N ASP A 669 4.12 -3.23 71.64
CA ASP A 669 3.24 -2.37 72.46
C ASP A 669 2.23 -1.57 71.62
N LYS A 670 0.96 -1.78 71.98
CA LYS A 670 -0.14 -0.85 71.73
C LYS A 670 0.09 0.42 72.54
N LYS A 671 -0.04 1.60 71.93
CA LYS A 671 -0.92 2.73 72.33
C LYS A 671 -0.43 4.04 71.71
N GLN A 672 -1.43 4.91 71.41
CA GLN A 672 -1.32 6.33 71.06
C GLN A 672 -0.75 6.58 69.65
N GLY A 673 -1.36 7.39 68.79
CA GLY A 673 -2.55 8.21 68.91
C GLY A 673 -2.73 8.94 67.58
N ASP A 674 -3.99 9.22 67.26
CA ASP A 674 -4.47 10.37 66.49
C ASP A 674 -3.41 11.47 66.26
N ASP A 675 -3.12 11.80 65.00
CA ASP A 675 -3.00 13.16 64.45
C ASP A 675 -2.29 13.18 63.07
N LEU A 676 -3.02 12.84 62.01
CA LEU A 676 -2.70 13.23 60.63
C LEU A 676 -3.96 13.74 59.91
N LYS A 677 -4.65 14.69 60.56
CA LYS A 677 -5.50 15.67 59.91
C LYS A 677 -4.85 17.04 60.10
N ASN A 678 -4.86 17.83 59.02
CA ASN A 678 -4.34 19.19 58.90
C ASN A 678 -2.88 19.27 58.46
N LEU A 679 -2.65 19.29 57.14
CA LEU A 679 -1.59 20.09 56.52
C LEU A 679 -1.71 20.08 54.98
N PHE A 680 -2.90 20.36 54.44
CA PHE A 680 -3.03 20.92 53.08
C PHE A 680 -4.28 21.81 53.03
N ALA A 681 -4.13 23.02 53.59
CA ALA A 681 -4.98 24.17 53.33
C ALA A 681 -4.08 25.41 53.40
N GLY A 682 -3.95 26.14 52.30
CA GLY A 682 -3.54 27.55 52.33
C GLY A 682 -2.41 27.97 51.40
N VAL A 683 -2.81 28.52 50.25
CA VAL A 683 -2.32 29.77 49.65
C VAL A 683 -0.82 29.87 49.29
N SER A 684 -0.53 29.81 47.99
CA SER A 684 -0.23 31.00 47.17
C SER A 684 -0.26 30.66 45.69
#